data_AF-A0A521UL92-F1
#
_entry.id   AF-A0A521UL92-F1
#
_cell.length_a   1.000
_cell.length_b   1.000
_cell.length_c   1.000
_cell.angle_alpha   90.00
_cell.angle_beta   90.00
_cell.angle_gamma   90.00
#
_symmetry.space_group_name_H-M   'P 1'
#
loop_
_entity.id
_entity.type
_entity.pdbx_description
1 polymer ?
#
loop_
_entity_poly.entity_id
_entity_poly.type
_entity_poly.pdbx_seq_one_letter_code
_entity_poly.pdbx_strand_id
1 'polypeptide(L)'
;MPRAAYQGSDYTRPAHRHDSSQGGGEVPALSPLEPAPSVSRPPIDIIALEGGRSSGGIVATLQAVNGTVQAARLVKLADQDDRKAFAGEVAQATGIPATEVESALLELLPAVEVSLRDQKSSGKKNDTQAPTAAPSATGEDLPKDYGHASVLAEPFRNKYRWAVHRGAWMRYDGKVWRQVPDEAVAKEAADTLRELYLSELTAAIAAGDKGEIARLTEKIEESCVYARITGALSFLKGWDHILTLPEQWNADPYLLNCGNGTLDLRALGLRPHSAKDLITMLAPVDYDPTAQSERWDHHVNMFLPDTDVRRQVQRDLGRSLVGAALEEALPIWYGGGANGKTTTSRVIMRVTGDYSDRAAPDLLLQSKSGRHPTELADLAGKRMVFSVEVDEGRRLAEALVKDLTGGDRKKARFLFRDFFSFEQTADLVLIVNHRPQVQGTDEGIWRRIRLIPWTVRIPDAQKRPQDEVIAELVADGPAILRWLVDGWRDWQQEQGWTAETVKAATTAYRAEQDILAEFIAQCCVLHPRAEVGKGELYAAYKKWCERAHDEPIQKNTFIARIQDRGIGERKGSKGVRLHVGIGLRADWVAEGGGSAVTSPHVELAKGTAIAPPSATHEDTNDQSDSRPAFGTSPPPDTLIYEAEKRDWPTTTIEPDLTITGEMEWRTFAIRKSTSAQRIKAMAALKALGSAPPRVATVGDLVEVLSEDGSLMTETPVRVLEMQEGSDGLYCRMQDPKDGHDFWWPASRCEGRKA
;
A
#
# COMPACT_ATOMS: atom_id res chain seq x y z
N MET A 1 -28.33 -39.03 0.03
CA MET A 1 -29.11 -38.55 -1.14
C MET A 1 -28.43 -37.30 -1.70
N PRO A 2 -28.71 -36.87 -2.96
CA PRO A 2 -27.64 -36.38 -3.85
C PRO A 2 -27.28 -34.90 -3.74
N ARG A 3 -26.12 -34.59 -4.34
CA ARG A 3 -25.56 -33.24 -4.54
C ARG A 3 -26.46 -32.35 -5.41
N ALA A 4 -26.41 -31.04 -5.17
CA ALA A 4 -26.65 -30.02 -6.19
C ALA A 4 -25.36 -29.20 -6.33
N ALA A 5 -24.99 -28.82 -7.55
CA ALA A 5 -23.81 -27.99 -7.83
C ALA A 5 -24.26 -26.61 -8.32
N TYR A 6 -23.63 -25.56 -7.81
CA TYR A 6 -23.78 -24.21 -8.36
C TYR A 6 -22.68 -23.96 -9.39
N GLN A 7 -23.08 -23.77 -10.65
CA GLN A 7 -22.23 -23.13 -11.67
C GLN A 7 -22.73 -21.70 -11.84
N GLY A 8 -21.82 -20.72 -11.74
CA GLY A 8 -22.09 -19.34 -12.16
C GLY A 8 -22.17 -19.27 -13.67
N SER A 9 -23.12 -18.52 -14.21
CA SER A 9 -23.34 -18.39 -15.65
C SER A 9 -22.48 -17.29 -16.27
N ASP A 10 -21.69 -17.63 -17.27
CA ASP A 10 -21.01 -16.65 -18.14
C ASP A 10 -22.01 -15.80 -18.93
N TYR A 11 -21.68 -14.52 -19.14
CA TYR A 11 -22.40 -13.63 -20.06
C TYR A 11 -22.02 -13.96 -21.52
N THR A 12 -22.66 -14.98 -22.10
CA THR A 12 -22.50 -15.30 -23.52
C THR A 12 -23.12 -14.20 -24.41
N ARG A 13 -22.30 -13.56 -25.26
CA ARG A 13 -22.79 -12.72 -26.37
C ARG A 13 -23.75 -13.55 -27.26
N PRO A 14 -24.88 -12.98 -27.74
CA PRO A 14 -25.73 -13.67 -28.70
C PRO A 14 -24.99 -13.84 -30.05
N ALA A 15 -25.01 -15.06 -30.59
CA ALA A 15 -24.37 -15.35 -31.87
C ALA A 15 -25.27 -14.91 -33.03
N HIS A 16 -24.82 -13.94 -33.82
CA HIS A 16 -25.49 -13.56 -35.06
C HIS A 16 -25.38 -14.68 -36.10
N ARG A 17 -26.52 -15.14 -36.62
CA ARG A 17 -26.56 -15.95 -37.85
C ARG A 17 -26.36 -15.01 -39.05
N HIS A 18 -25.25 -15.18 -39.77
CA HIS A 18 -25.16 -14.68 -41.13
C HIS A 18 -25.78 -15.69 -42.09
N ASP A 19 -26.85 -15.30 -42.77
CA ASP A 19 -27.26 -15.93 -44.03
C ASP A 19 -26.37 -15.40 -45.17
N SER A 20 -26.08 -16.22 -46.17
CA SER A 20 -24.94 -16.02 -47.06
C SER A 20 -25.36 -15.85 -48.53
N SER A 21 -25.63 -14.60 -48.95
CA SER A 21 -25.70 -14.29 -50.38
C SER A 21 -25.34 -12.84 -50.73
N GLN A 22 -24.48 -12.70 -51.75
CA GLN A 22 -24.18 -11.51 -52.57
C GLN A 22 -23.49 -10.29 -51.90
N GLY A 23 -22.58 -9.65 -52.65
CA GLY A 23 -22.05 -8.31 -52.38
C GLY A 23 -20.77 -8.25 -51.54
N GLY A 24 -19.61 -8.50 -52.16
CA GLY A 24 -18.32 -8.25 -51.51
C GLY A 24 -17.98 -6.76 -51.46
N GLY A 25 -17.87 -6.21 -50.24
CA GLY A 25 -17.38 -4.86 -49.96
C GLY A 25 -16.77 -4.82 -48.56
N GLU A 26 -15.81 -3.91 -48.33
CA GLU A 26 -15.13 -3.81 -47.03
C GLU A 26 -16.12 -3.45 -45.91
N VAL A 27 -16.05 -4.20 -44.80
CA VAL A 27 -16.74 -3.82 -43.57
C VAL A 27 -16.01 -2.61 -42.99
N PRO A 28 -16.66 -1.44 -42.86
CA PRO A 28 -15.99 -0.23 -42.40
C PRO A 28 -15.60 -0.36 -40.92
N ALA A 29 -14.42 0.16 -40.55
CA ALA A 29 -14.02 0.29 -39.16
C ALA A 29 -14.98 1.23 -38.41
N LEU A 30 -15.43 0.80 -37.24
CA LEU A 30 -16.33 1.55 -36.35
C LEU A 30 -15.66 1.76 -35.00
N SER A 31 -15.77 2.97 -34.46
CA SER A 31 -15.33 3.33 -33.11
C SER A 31 -16.55 3.53 -32.20
N PRO A 32 -16.50 3.13 -30.92
CA PRO A 32 -17.54 3.48 -29.95
C PRO A 32 -17.76 5.00 -29.90
N LEU A 33 -19.00 5.45 -29.86
CA LEU A 33 -19.35 6.87 -29.78
C LEU A 33 -19.61 7.22 -28.32
N GLU A 34 -18.77 8.07 -27.74
CA GLU A 34 -18.87 8.48 -26.32
C GLU A 34 -18.91 10.01 -26.20
N PRO A 35 -19.97 10.61 -25.60
CA PRO A 35 -21.26 9.97 -25.29
C PRO A 35 -22.00 9.53 -26.57
N ALA A 36 -22.77 8.43 -26.48
CA ALA A 36 -23.52 7.88 -27.61
C ALA A 36 -24.63 8.83 -28.08
N PRO A 37 -24.59 9.33 -29.33
CA PRO A 37 -25.65 10.19 -29.86
C PRO A 37 -27.00 9.46 -29.87
N SER A 38 -28.07 10.16 -29.47
CA SER A 38 -29.42 9.61 -29.48
C SER A 38 -30.49 10.64 -29.85
N VAL A 39 -31.60 10.14 -30.40
CA VAL A 39 -32.81 10.92 -30.75
C VAL A 39 -34.04 10.18 -30.24
N SER A 40 -34.81 10.82 -29.37
CA SER A 40 -36.08 10.30 -28.84
C SER A 40 -37.26 10.57 -29.79
N ARG A 41 -38.08 9.55 -30.03
CA ARG A 41 -39.40 9.60 -30.68
C ARG A 41 -40.37 8.71 -29.91
N PRO A 42 -40.96 9.21 -28.79
CA PRO A 42 -41.73 8.39 -27.87
C PRO A 42 -42.81 7.54 -28.59
N PRO A 43 -42.86 6.22 -28.36
CA PRO A 43 -42.24 5.49 -27.26
C PRO A 43 -40.81 4.96 -27.48
N ILE A 44 -40.10 5.34 -28.55
CA ILE A 44 -38.76 4.79 -28.86
C ILE A 44 -37.63 5.82 -28.71
N ASP A 45 -36.45 5.35 -28.32
CA ASP A 45 -35.17 6.06 -28.42
C ASP A 45 -34.29 5.39 -29.48
N ILE A 46 -33.73 6.17 -30.40
CA ILE A 46 -32.75 5.69 -31.39
C ILE A 46 -31.36 6.13 -30.94
N ILE A 47 -30.43 5.18 -30.78
CA ILE A 47 -29.09 5.40 -30.20
C ILE A 47 -28.03 4.90 -31.19
N ALA A 48 -27.02 5.71 -31.48
CA ALA A 48 -25.83 5.32 -32.22
C ALA A 48 -24.71 4.92 -31.26
N LEU A 49 -24.40 3.63 -31.18
CA LEU A 49 -23.40 3.09 -30.24
C LEU A 49 -21.97 3.16 -30.77
N GLU A 50 -21.81 2.90 -32.06
CA GLU A 50 -20.52 2.88 -32.75
C GLU A 50 -20.70 3.60 -34.09
N GLY A 51 -19.65 4.26 -34.58
CA GLY A 51 -19.69 5.01 -35.83
C GLY A 51 -18.38 4.97 -36.60
N GLY A 52 -18.47 5.20 -37.91
CA GLY A 52 -17.31 5.22 -38.79
C GLY A 52 -17.60 5.91 -40.12
N ARG A 53 -16.67 5.79 -41.07
CA ARG A 53 -16.85 6.27 -42.44
C ARG A 53 -16.50 5.18 -43.43
N SER A 54 -17.39 5.01 -44.40
CA SER A 54 -17.24 4.11 -45.54
C SER A 54 -17.13 4.92 -46.84
N SER A 55 -16.86 4.25 -47.96
CA SER A 55 -16.98 4.84 -49.30
C SER A 55 -18.39 5.37 -49.62
N GLY A 56 -19.43 4.86 -48.93
CA GLY A 56 -20.82 5.35 -49.00
C GLY A 56 -21.17 6.43 -47.98
N GLY A 57 -20.19 7.00 -47.27
CA GLY A 57 -20.41 8.03 -46.24
C GLY A 57 -20.44 7.48 -44.81
N ILE A 58 -21.12 8.22 -43.92
CA ILE A 58 -21.18 7.89 -42.48
C ILE A 58 -21.98 6.60 -42.26
N VAL A 59 -21.43 5.72 -41.43
CA VAL A 59 -22.02 4.47 -40.99
C VAL A 59 -22.08 4.44 -39.46
N ALA A 60 -23.13 3.85 -38.90
CA ALA A 60 -23.27 3.68 -37.46
C ALA A 60 -24.00 2.38 -37.08
N THR A 61 -23.57 1.75 -35.98
CA THR A 61 -24.32 0.69 -35.29
C THR A 61 -25.45 1.35 -34.51
N LEU A 62 -26.67 1.23 -35.00
CA LEU A 62 -27.87 1.82 -34.41
C LEU A 62 -28.64 0.79 -33.60
N GLN A 63 -29.18 1.20 -32.45
CA GLN A 63 -30.20 0.48 -31.71
C GLN A 63 -31.45 1.35 -31.57
N ALA A 64 -32.62 0.71 -31.64
CA ALA A 64 -33.91 1.33 -31.40
C ALA A 64 -34.54 0.67 -30.16
N VAL A 65 -34.84 1.45 -29.12
CA VAL A 65 -35.10 0.94 -27.76
C VAL A 65 -36.40 1.51 -27.20
N ASN A 66 -37.25 0.65 -26.64
CA ASN A 66 -38.44 1.02 -25.85
C ASN A 66 -38.50 0.10 -24.62
N GLY A 67 -37.71 0.41 -23.59
CA GLY A 67 -37.42 -0.46 -22.43
C GLY A 67 -36.61 -1.72 -22.75
N THR A 68 -36.70 -2.24 -23.98
CA THR A 68 -35.90 -3.32 -24.55
C THR A 68 -35.53 -2.99 -26.00
N VAL A 69 -34.48 -3.61 -26.55
CA VAL A 69 -34.03 -3.40 -27.93
C VAL A 69 -35.03 -4.01 -28.91
N GLN A 70 -35.55 -3.18 -29.82
CA GLN A 70 -36.58 -3.53 -30.82
C GLN A 70 -35.97 -3.86 -32.19
N ALA A 71 -34.90 -3.15 -32.56
CA ALA A 71 -34.10 -3.38 -33.76
C ALA A 71 -32.64 -2.95 -33.50
N ALA A 72 -31.68 -3.63 -34.12
CA ALA A 72 -30.25 -3.33 -33.95
C ALA A 72 -29.43 -3.75 -35.17
N ARG A 73 -28.81 -2.79 -35.87
CA ARG A 73 -28.00 -3.06 -37.07
C ARG A 73 -27.04 -1.92 -37.41
N LEU A 74 -26.06 -2.25 -38.26
CA LEU A 74 -25.28 -1.24 -38.99
C LEU A 74 -26.17 -0.57 -40.06
N VAL A 75 -26.08 0.76 -40.16
CA VAL A 75 -26.78 1.58 -41.16
C VAL A 75 -25.83 2.62 -41.74
N LYS A 76 -25.78 2.74 -43.06
CA LYS A 76 -25.20 3.90 -43.76
C LYS A 76 -26.16 5.08 -43.62
N LEU A 77 -25.94 5.95 -42.63
CA LEU A 77 -26.80 7.09 -42.35
C LEU A 77 -26.98 8.04 -43.55
N ALA A 78 -25.99 8.13 -44.45
CA ALA A 78 -26.10 8.91 -45.68
C ALA A 78 -26.98 8.25 -46.76
N ASP A 79 -27.02 6.91 -46.82
CA ASP A 79 -27.75 6.13 -47.82
C ASP A 79 -29.25 6.15 -47.52
N GLN A 80 -30.08 6.45 -48.52
CA GLN A 80 -31.52 6.54 -48.28
C GLN A 80 -32.19 5.17 -48.13
N ASP A 81 -31.77 4.16 -48.89
CA ASP A 81 -32.47 2.89 -48.87
C ASP A 81 -32.04 2.04 -47.66
N ASP A 82 -30.81 2.24 -47.17
CA ASP A 82 -30.34 1.66 -45.90
C ASP A 82 -31.04 2.30 -44.68
N ARG A 83 -31.28 3.64 -44.70
CA ARG A 83 -32.16 4.30 -43.70
C ARG A 83 -33.58 3.75 -43.73
N LYS A 84 -34.20 3.63 -44.92
CA LYS A 84 -35.56 3.07 -45.07
C LYS A 84 -35.66 1.63 -44.60
N ALA A 85 -34.61 0.82 -44.82
CA ALA A 85 -34.57 -0.57 -44.37
C ALA A 85 -34.66 -0.67 -42.83
N PHE A 86 -33.83 0.10 -42.11
CA PHE A 86 -33.91 0.15 -40.65
C PHE A 86 -35.20 0.81 -40.16
N ALA A 87 -35.67 1.87 -40.82
CA ALA A 87 -36.94 2.52 -40.47
C ALA A 87 -38.16 1.58 -40.62
N GLY A 88 -38.17 0.72 -41.64
CA GLY A 88 -39.18 -0.32 -41.82
C GLY A 88 -39.12 -1.42 -40.76
N GLU A 89 -37.90 -1.82 -40.37
CA GLU A 89 -37.65 -2.79 -39.29
C GLU A 89 -38.18 -2.27 -37.94
N VAL A 90 -37.83 -1.02 -37.58
CA VAL A 90 -38.37 -0.34 -36.38
C VAL A 90 -39.89 -0.18 -36.44
N ALA A 91 -40.44 0.21 -37.59
CA ALA A 91 -41.88 0.38 -37.76
C ALA A 91 -42.66 -0.93 -37.59
N GLN A 92 -42.12 -2.06 -38.07
CA GLN A 92 -42.73 -3.38 -37.85
C GLN A 92 -42.65 -3.82 -36.38
N ALA A 93 -41.55 -3.52 -35.69
CA ALA A 93 -41.37 -3.89 -34.29
C ALA A 93 -42.22 -3.05 -33.32
N THR A 94 -42.48 -1.77 -33.64
CA THR A 94 -43.04 -0.78 -32.68
C THR A 94 -44.31 -0.06 -33.10
N GLY A 95 -44.72 -0.17 -34.37
CA GLY A 95 -45.90 0.53 -34.91
C GLY A 95 -45.70 2.02 -35.20
N ILE A 96 -44.50 2.58 -34.94
CA ILE A 96 -44.15 3.97 -35.28
C ILE A 96 -44.04 4.10 -36.81
N PRO A 97 -44.55 5.17 -37.44
CA PRO A 97 -44.41 5.36 -38.89
C PRO A 97 -42.95 5.39 -39.34
N ALA A 98 -42.59 4.59 -40.36
CA ALA A 98 -41.23 4.54 -40.89
C ALA A 98 -40.70 5.92 -41.35
N THR A 99 -41.58 6.82 -41.79
CA THR A 99 -41.23 8.21 -42.15
C THR A 99 -40.77 9.05 -40.95
N GLU A 100 -41.30 8.78 -39.74
CA GLU A 100 -40.89 9.45 -38.51
C GLU A 100 -39.54 8.92 -38.02
N VAL A 101 -39.31 7.62 -38.18
CA VAL A 101 -38.00 6.99 -37.95
C VAL A 101 -36.96 7.52 -38.94
N GLU A 102 -37.26 7.63 -40.24
CA GLU A 102 -36.32 8.21 -41.23
C GLU A 102 -35.98 9.68 -40.90
N SER A 103 -36.93 10.48 -40.38
CA SER A 103 -36.63 11.84 -39.88
C SER A 103 -35.66 11.83 -38.70
N ALA A 104 -35.91 10.98 -37.69
CA ALA A 104 -35.03 10.87 -36.53
C ALA A 104 -33.62 10.40 -36.89
N LEU A 105 -33.47 9.55 -37.91
CA LEU A 105 -32.15 9.15 -38.45
C LEU A 105 -31.40 10.31 -39.13
N LEU A 106 -32.11 11.22 -39.79
CA LEU A 106 -31.53 12.42 -40.39
C LEU A 106 -31.14 13.46 -39.33
N GLU A 107 -31.86 13.54 -38.22
CA GLU A 107 -31.52 14.38 -37.06
C GLU A 107 -30.35 13.83 -36.24
N LEU A 108 -30.18 12.50 -36.21
CA LEU A 108 -29.07 11.81 -35.55
C LEU A 108 -27.73 11.94 -36.31
N LEU A 109 -27.79 12.06 -37.65
CA LEU A 109 -26.61 12.09 -38.52
C LEU A 109 -25.60 13.21 -38.19
N PRO A 110 -26.01 14.49 -37.99
CA PRO A 110 -25.07 15.55 -37.59
C PRO A 110 -24.38 15.29 -36.25
N ALA A 111 -25.08 14.70 -35.27
CA ALA A 111 -24.50 14.39 -33.97
C ALA A 111 -23.43 13.29 -34.07
N VAL A 112 -23.71 12.22 -34.83
CA VAL A 112 -22.72 11.19 -35.18
C VAL A 112 -21.54 11.77 -35.94
N GLU A 113 -21.76 12.73 -36.86
CA GLU A 113 -20.65 13.41 -37.54
C GLU A 113 -19.77 14.22 -36.57
N VAL A 114 -20.34 14.93 -35.60
CA VAL A 114 -19.59 15.69 -34.59
C VAL A 114 -18.75 14.75 -33.71
N SER A 115 -19.33 13.69 -33.16
CA SER A 115 -18.59 12.70 -32.37
C SER A 115 -17.41 12.10 -33.15
N LEU A 116 -17.59 11.78 -34.44
CA LEU A 116 -16.52 11.27 -35.31
C LEU A 116 -15.48 12.32 -35.75
N ARG A 117 -15.74 13.61 -35.54
CA ARG A 117 -14.75 14.70 -35.73
C ARG A 117 -13.98 14.95 -34.43
N ASP A 118 -14.65 14.96 -33.28
CA ASP A 118 -14.01 15.17 -31.99
C ASP A 118 -13.15 13.98 -31.55
N GLN A 119 -13.48 12.77 -32.00
CA GLN A 119 -12.58 11.61 -31.90
C GLN A 119 -11.32 11.74 -32.78
N LYS A 120 -11.31 12.59 -33.82
CA LYS A 120 -10.09 12.90 -34.59
C LYS A 120 -9.28 14.08 -34.04
N SER A 121 -9.86 14.93 -33.19
CA SER A 121 -9.12 15.98 -32.49
C SER A 121 -8.51 15.48 -31.17
N SER A 122 -9.19 14.57 -30.48
CA SER A 122 -8.70 13.89 -29.27
C SER A 122 -7.86 12.63 -29.58
N GLY A 123 -8.28 11.79 -30.53
CA GLY A 123 -7.64 10.52 -30.86
C GLY A 123 -6.53 10.63 -31.92
N LYS A 124 -5.36 11.16 -31.55
CA LYS A 124 -4.18 11.14 -32.44
C LYS A 124 -3.36 9.85 -32.26
N LYS A 125 -3.73 8.83 -33.05
CA LYS A 125 -3.39 7.38 -32.93
C LYS A 125 -4.28 6.69 -31.87
N ASN A 126 -4.94 5.57 -32.14
CA ASN A 126 -4.43 4.36 -32.80
C ASN A 126 -5.35 3.79 -33.89
N ASP A 127 -4.76 3.05 -34.81
CA ASP A 127 -5.42 2.02 -35.61
C ASP A 127 -4.44 0.83 -35.67
N THR A 128 -4.90 -0.39 -35.40
CA THR A 128 -4.01 -1.56 -35.28
C THR A 128 -4.68 -2.79 -35.88
N GLN A 129 -4.32 -3.10 -37.12
CA GLN A 129 -4.57 -4.44 -37.66
C GLN A 129 -3.75 -5.46 -36.86
N ALA A 130 -4.36 -6.60 -36.53
CA ALA A 130 -3.67 -7.67 -35.80
C ALA A 130 -2.62 -8.36 -36.72
N PRO A 131 -1.32 -8.32 -36.39
CA PRO A 131 -0.30 -8.99 -37.19
C PRO A 131 -0.37 -10.51 -36.97
N THR A 132 -1.02 -11.21 -37.90
CA THR A 132 -0.92 -12.67 -37.97
C THR A 132 0.37 -13.03 -38.70
N ALA A 133 1.25 -13.77 -38.02
CA ALA A 133 2.66 -13.96 -38.35
C ALA A 133 3.52 -12.69 -38.25
N ALA A 134 4.83 -12.88 -38.01
CA ALA A 134 5.79 -11.79 -38.01
C ALA A 134 6.03 -11.33 -39.46
N PRO A 135 6.08 -10.00 -39.74
CA PRO A 135 6.36 -9.52 -41.07
C PRO A 135 7.81 -9.82 -41.46
N SER A 136 8.01 -10.74 -42.40
CA SER A 136 9.23 -10.80 -43.19
C SER A 136 9.43 -9.45 -43.88
N ALA A 137 10.63 -8.89 -43.82
CA ALA A 137 10.88 -7.48 -44.15
C ALA A 137 10.42 -7.08 -45.57
N THR A 138 9.39 -6.23 -45.66
CA THR A 138 8.89 -5.63 -46.91
C THR A 138 8.55 -4.14 -46.77
N GLY A 139 9.58 -3.30 -46.70
CA GLY A 139 9.62 -2.12 -47.58
C GLY A 139 8.80 -0.85 -47.27
N GLU A 140 8.20 -0.65 -46.09
CA GLU A 140 7.71 0.68 -45.72
C GLU A 140 8.80 1.51 -45.02
N ASP A 141 9.23 2.62 -45.64
CA ASP A 141 10.29 3.48 -45.10
C ASP A 141 9.75 4.48 -44.06
N LEU A 142 9.53 3.96 -42.85
CA LEU A 142 9.04 4.73 -41.70
C LEU A 142 10.04 5.84 -41.31
N PRO A 143 9.66 7.13 -41.35
CA PRO A 143 10.62 8.22 -41.24
C PRO A 143 11.10 8.47 -39.79
N LYS A 144 12.40 8.77 -39.66
CA LYS A 144 13.07 9.32 -38.46
C LYS A 144 12.91 8.41 -37.23
N ASP A 145 12.79 9.02 -36.05
CA ASP A 145 12.64 8.45 -34.71
C ASP A 145 11.71 7.22 -34.64
N TYR A 146 10.61 7.20 -35.40
CA TYR A 146 9.66 6.07 -35.41
C TYR A 146 10.19 4.85 -36.19
N GLY A 147 10.96 5.05 -37.26
CA GLY A 147 11.66 3.97 -37.96
C GLY A 147 12.75 3.33 -37.10
N HIS A 148 13.49 4.13 -36.32
CA HIS A 148 14.42 3.62 -35.31
C HIS A 148 13.68 2.80 -34.23
N ALA A 149 12.52 3.26 -33.75
CA ALA A 149 11.71 2.50 -32.80
C ALA A 149 11.27 1.14 -33.39
N SER A 150 10.85 1.09 -34.65
CA SER A 150 10.49 -0.17 -35.34
C SER A 150 11.64 -1.17 -35.41
N VAL A 151 12.87 -0.73 -35.65
CA VAL A 151 14.06 -1.60 -35.68
C VAL A 151 14.47 -2.07 -34.28
N LEU A 152 14.34 -1.21 -33.26
CA LEU A 152 14.66 -1.56 -31.87
C LEU A 152 13.65 -2.50 -31.21
N ALA A 153 12.41 -2.57 -31.71
CA ALA A 153 11.32 -3.28 -31.06
C ALA A 153 11.60 -4.77 -30.80
N GLU A 154 12.11 -5.52 -31.79
CA GLU A 154 12.36 -6.94 -31.62
C GLU A 154 13.57 -7.24 -30.70
N PRO A 155 14.76 -6.61 -30.87
CA PRO A 155 15.86 -6.75 -29.93
C PRO A 155 15.50 -6.38 -28.48
N PHE A 156 14.57 -5.43 -28.29
CA PHE A 156 14.17 -4.97 -26.95
C PHE A 156 13.01 -5.79 -26.36
N ARG A 157 12.22 -6.53 -27.18
CA ARG A 157 10.97 -7.23 -26.81
C ARG A 157 11.08 -8.11 -25.56
N ASN A 158 12.22 -8.74 -25.30
CA ASN A 158 12.45 -9.57 -24.10
C ASN A 158 13.58 -9.07 -23.20
N LYS A 159 14.13 -7.88 -23.48
CA LYS A 159 15.27 -7.29 -22.76
C LYS A 159 14.89 -6.07 -21.94
N TYR A 160 13.94 -5.26 -22.42
CA TYR A 160 13.51 -4.01 -21.80
C TYR A 160 11.99 -3.92 -21.62
N ARG A 161 11.57 -3.24 -20.55
CA ARG A 161 10.17 -2.91 -20.23
C ARG A 161 10.11 -1.48 -19.70
N TRP A 162 9.03 -0.77 -19.95
CA TRP A 162 8.74 0.54 -19.35
C TRP A 162 7.72 0.35 -18.23
N ALA A 163 8.14 0.54 -16.98
CA ALA A 163 7.29 0.35 -15.80
C ALA A 163 6.57 1.66 -15.48
N VAL A 164 5.28 1.75 -15.84
CA VAL A 164 4.51 3.01 -15.81
C VAL A 164 4.52 3.67 -14.42
N HIS A 165 4.24 2.91 -13.35
CA HIS A 165 4.25 3.41 -11.96
C HIS A 165 5.61 3.89 -11.45
N ARG A 166 6.71 3.59 -12.15
CA ARG A 166 8.07 4.00 -11.75
C ARG A 166 8.58 5.18 -12.56
N GLY A 167 7.95 5.49 -13.70
CA GLY A 167 8.50 6.41 -14.69
C GLY A 167 9.90 5.99 -15.14
N ALA A 168 10.17 4.69 -15.25
CA ALA A 168 11.52 4.15 -15.45
C ALA A 168 11.56 2.88 -16.31
N TRP A 169 12.71 2.68 -16.96
CA TRP A 169 13.02 1.44 -17.65
C TRP A 169 13.43 0.33 -16.67
N MET A 170 12.97 -0.87 -16.97
CA MET A 170 13.41 -2.11 -16.36
C MET A 170 14.15 -2.93 -17.42
N ARG A 171 15.29 -3.51 -17.07
CA ARG A 171 16.04 -4.46 -17.91
C ARG A 171 16.00 -5.86 -17.29
N TYR A 172 15.85 -6.88 -18.12
CA TYR A 172 15.99 -8.27 -17.72
C TYR A 172 17.47 -8.67 -17.75
N ASP A 173 17.99 -9.23 -16.65
CA ASP A 173 19.38 -9.68 -16.55
C ASP A 173 19.58 -11.17 -16.90
N GLY A 174 18.51 -11.86 -17.31
CA GLY A 174 18.48 -13.31 -17.52
C GLY A 174 17.84 -14.08 -16.36
N LYS A 175 17.61 -13.45 -15.20
CA LYS A 175 16.94 -14.03 -14.04
C LYS A 175 15.80 -13.16 -13.51
N VAL A 176 16.00 -11.85 -13.44
CA VAL A 176 15.11 -10.89 -12.77
C VAL A 176 15.08 -9.55 -13.50
N TRP A 177 13.99 -8.80 -13.35
CA TRP A 177 13.84 -7.44 -13.88
C TRP A 177 14.35 -6.40 -12.88
N ARG A 178 15.36 -5.61 -13.27
CA ARG A 178 15.95 -4.54 -12.45
C ARG A 178 15.79 -3.18 -13.13
N GLN A 179 15.59 -2.12 -12.34
CA GLN A 179 15.53 -0.75 -12.86
C GLN A 179 16.90 -0.32 -13.43
N VAL A 180 16.89 0.42 -14.54
CA VAL A 180 18.09 0.96 -15.18
C VAL A 180 17.90 2.45 -15.55
N PRO A 181 18.97 3.26 -15.62
CA PRO A 181 18.88 4.65 -16.09
C PRO A 181 18.53 4.73 -17.58
N ASP A 182 17.76 5.75 -17.98
CA ASP A 182 17.39 5.99 -19.39
C ASP A 182 18.63 6.17 -20.29
N GLU A 183 19.75 6.72 -19.77
CA GLU A 183 21.01 6.88 -20.50
C GLU A 183 21.65 5.53 -20.86
N ALA A 184 21.51 4.52 -20.00
CA ALA A 184 22.01 3.18 -20.25
C ALA A 184 21.20 2.47 -21.35
N VAL A 185 19.89 2.73 -21.40
CA VAL A 185 19.00 2.25 -22.46
C VAL A 185 19.28 2.98 -23.77
N ALA A 186 19.51 4.30 -23.72
CA ALA A 186 19.86 5.10 -24.90
C ALA A 186 21.21 4.66 -25.50
N LYS A 187 22.23 4.41 -24.69
CA LYS A 187 23.50 3.86 -25.19
C LYS A 187 23.29 2.53 -25.92
N GLU A 188 22.56 1.59 -25.29
CA GLU A 188 22.37 0.27 -25.88
C GLU A 188 21.50 0.31 -27.15
N ALA A 189 20.53 1.22 -27.21
CA ALA A 189 19.73 1.47 -28.41
C ALA A 189 20.57 2.02 -29.58
N ALA A 190 21.47 2.98 -29.30
CA ALA A 190 22.38 3.52 -30.30
C ALA A 190 23.34 2.45 -30.85
N ASP A 191 23.93 1.64 -29.96
CA ASP A 191 24.79 0.52 -30.36
C ASP A 191 24.04 -0.53 -31.19
N THR A 192 22.81 -0.89 -30.79
CA THR A 192 21.97 -1.87 -31.49
C THR A 192 21.58 -1.40 -32.89
N LEU A 193 21.11 -0.15 -33.04
CA LEU A 193 20.78 0.42 -34.35
C LEU A 193 22.00 0.48 -35.27
N ARG A 194 23.14 0.92 -34.75
CA ARG A 194 24.40 1.00 -35.48
C ARG A 194 24.86 -0.38 -35.95
N GLU A 195 24.74 -1.42 -35.13
CA GLU A 195 25.10 -2.80 -35.52
C GLU A 195 24.19 -3.33 -36.65
N LEU A 196 22.88 -3.17 -36.52
CA LEU A 196 21.90 -3.63 -37.52
C LEU A 196 22.08 -2.89 -38.86
N TYR A 197 22.14 -1.56 -38.85
CA TYR A 197 22.31 -0.77 -40.09
C TYR A 197 23.68 -0.97 -40.74
N LEU A 198 24.75 -1.25 -39.98
CA LEU A 198 26.05 -1.62 -40.57
C LEU A 198 26.02 -2.99 -41.27
N SER A 199 25.25 -3.95 -40.73
CA SER A 199 25.03 -5.24 -41.38
C SER A 199 24.27 -5.09 -42.69
N GLU A 200 23.17 -4.33 -42.68
CA GLU A 200 22.40 -4.00 -43.89
C GLU A 200 23.24 -3.22 -44.92
N LEU A 201 24.04 -2.25 -44.47
CA LEU A 201 24.90 -1.43 -45.34
C LEU A 201 25.97 -2.29 -46.02
N THR A 202 26.54 -3.26 -45.31
CA THR A 202 27.51 -4.20 -45.88
C THR A 202 26.89 -5.04 -47.00
N ALA A 203 25.63 -5.46 -46.85
CA ALA A 203 24.90 -6.16 -47.90
C ALA A 203 24.57 -5.23 -49.09
N ALA A 204 24.14 -3.98 -48.83
CA ALA A 204 23.85 -3.00 -49.88
C ALA A 204 25.10 -2.63 -50.71
N ILE A 205 26.27 -2.50 -50.06
CA ILE A 205 27.57 -2.32 -50.72
C ILE A 205 27.90 -3.52 -51.63
N ALA A 206 27.70 -4.75 -51.16
CA ALA A 206 27.95 -5.96 -51.95
C ALA A 206 26.98 -6.11 -53.14
N ALA A 207 25.73 -5.65 -53.00
CA ALA A 207 24.74 -5.61 -54.08
C ALA A 207 24.93 -4.44 -55.06
N GLY A 208 25.68 -3.40 -54.66
CA GLY A 208 25.88 -2.17 -55.44
C GLY A 208 24.70 -1.19 -55.41
N ASP A 209 23.76 -1.33 -54.49
CA ASP A 209 22.58 -0.46 -54.39
C ASP A 209 22.94 0.90 -53.78
N LYS A 210 23.17 1.88 -54.66
CA LYS A 210 23.53 3.26 -54.28
C LYS A 210 22.42 4.00 -53.53
N GLY A 211 21.15 3.63 -53.70
CA GLY A 211 20.04 4.24 -52.98
C GLY A 211 20.04 3.76 -51.53
N GLU A 212 20.13 2.46 -51.34
CA GLU A 212 20.13 1.84 -50.02
C GLU A 212 21.40 2.16 -49.21
N ILE A 213 22.57 2.21 -49.87
CA ILE A 213 23.82 2.68 -49.26
C ILE A 213 23.67 4.09 -48.66
N ALA A 214 23.01 5.01 -49.39
CA ALA A 214 22.78 6.36 -48.90
C ALA A 214 21.79 6.37 -47.72
N ARG A 215 20.65 5.67 -47.84
CA ARG A 215 19.61 5.57 -46.80
C ARG A 215 20.15 5.01 -45.48
N LEU A 216 21.00 3.99 -45.56
CA LEU A 216 21.59 3.36 -44.37
C LEU A 216 22.73 4.18 -43.77
N THR A 217 23.50 4.90 -44.58
CA THR A 217 24.51 5.85 -44.07
C THR A 217 23.83 6.96 -43.24
N GLU A 218 22.74 7.55 -43.76
CA GLU A 218 21.94 8.54 -43.01
C GLU A 218 21.39 7.95 -41.70
N LYS A 219 20.84 6.74 -41.73
CA LYS A 219 20.31 6.07 -40.52
C LYS A 219 21.38 5.73 -39.48
N ILE A 220 22.62 5.46 -39.90
CA ILE A 220 23.76 5.29 -38.98
C ILE A 220 24.14 6.64 -38.36
N GLU A 221 24.19 7.73 -39.13
CA GLU A 221 24.44 9.07 -38.62
C GLU A 221 23.34 9.53 -37.64
N GLU A 222 22.06 9.32 -37.97
CA GLU A 222 20.92 9.58 -37.08
C GLU A 222 21.00 8.74 -35.78
N SER A 223 21.46 7.48 -35.84
CA SER A 223 21.65 6.64 -34.64
C SER A 223 22.73 7.17 -33.69
N CYS A 224 23.65 8.02 -34.17
CA CYS A 224 24.65 8.69 -33.34
C CYS A 224 24.09 9.93 -32.62
N VAL A 225 22.87 10.39 -32.95
CA VAL A 225 22.26 11.61 -32.39
C VAL A 225 21.37 11.26 -31.18
N TYR A 226 21.78 11.69 -29.98
CA TYR A 226 21.06 11.39 -28.73
C TYR A 226 19.57 11.77 -28.75
N ALA A 227 19.21 12.86 -29.44
CA ALA A 227 17.81 13.28 -29.61
C ALA A 227 16.97 12.29 -30.45
N ARG A 228 17.56 11.65 -31.48
CA ARG A 228 16.90 10.61 -32.28
C ARG A 228 16.65 9.35 -31.46
N ILE A 229 17.66 8.93 -30.70
CA ILE A 229 17.59 7.77 -29.83
C ILE A 229 16.55 7.96 -28.73
N THR A 230 16.55 9.11 -28.05
CA THR A 230 15.54 9.41 -27.02
C THR A 230 14.13 9.60 -27.59
N GLY A 231 13.99 10.12 -28.82
CA GLY A 231 12.72 10.12 -29.56
C GLY A 231 12.22 8.70 -29.86
N ALA A 232 13.09 7.82 -30.38
CA ALA A 232 12.77 6.42 -30.66
C ALA A 232 12.37 5.64 -29.41
N LEU A 233 13.14 5.79 -28.32
CA LEU A 233 12.80 5.23 -27.01
C LEU A 233 11.46 5.77 -26.48
N SER A 234 11.15 7.05 -26.72
CA SER A 234 9.87 7.64 -26.30
C SER A 234 8.67 7.05 -27.03
N PHE A 235 8.82 6.62 -28.30
CA PHE A 235 7.79 5.80 -28.96
C PHE A 235 7.68 4.42 -28.32
N LEU A 236 8.80 3.71 -28.13
CA LEU A 236 8.80 2.35 -27.55
C LEU A 236 8.14 2.27 -26.17
N LYS A 237 8.21 3.32 -25.34
CA LYS A 237 7.56 3.37 -24.02
C LYS A 237 6.05 3.08 -24.05
N GLY A 238 5.38 3.27 -25.19
CA GLY A 238 3.96 2.97 -25.40
C GLY A 238 3.66 1.72 -26.25
N TRP A 239 4.64 0.87 -26.57
CA TRP A 239 4.44 -0.28 -27.46
C TRP A 239 4.13 -1.56 -26.70
N ASP A 240 3.35 -2.47 -27.32
CA ASP A 240 3.04 -3.78 -26.76
C ASP A 240 4.30 -4.57 -26.38
N HIS A 241 4.23 -5.26 -25.24
CA HIS A 241 5.34 -5.93 -24.58
C HIS A 241 6.50 -5.03 -24.10
N ILE A 242 6.52 -3.72 -24.40
CA ILE A 242 7.43 -2.77 -23.74
C ILE A 242 6.69 -2.04 -22.62
N LEU A 243 5.56 -1.39 -22.93
CA LEU A 243 4.66 -0.80 -21.95
C LEU A 243 4.21 -1.87 -20.94
N THR A 244 4.41 -1.62 -19.65
CA THR A 244 4.08 -2.60 -18.58
C THR A 244 3.38 -1.93 -17.40
N LEU A 245 2.12 -2.30 -17.21
CA LEU A 245 1.25 -1.82 -16.15
C LEU A 245 1.66 -2.36 -14.77
N PRO A 246 1.32 -1.68 -13.66
CA PRO A 246 1.75 -2.06 -12.31
C PRO A 246 1.35 -3.49 -11.92
N GLU A 247 0.13 -3.90 -12.29
CA GLU A 247 -0.50 -5.17 -11.92
C GLU A 247 0.13 -6.37 -12.65
N GLN A 248 0.95 -6.13 -13.68
CA GLN A 248 1.66 -7.18 -14.40
C GLN A 248 2.98 -7.57 -13.71
N TRP A 249 3.51 -6.74 -12.82
CA TRP A 249 4.79 -6.98 -12.14
C TRP A 249 4.61 -7.89 -10.92
N ASN A 250 5.33 -9.01 -10.87
CA ASN A 250 5.21 -10.04 -9.82
C ASN A 250 3.78 -10.62 -9.68
N ALA A 251 3.01 -10.63 -10.77
CA ALA A 251 1.55 -10.87 -10.76
C ALA A 251 1.10 -12.23 -10.19
N ASP A 252 1.93 -13.28 -10.25
CA ASP A 252 1.64 -14.55 -9.59
C ASP A 252 2.35 -14.65 -8.23
N PRO A 253 1.62 -14.61 -7.11
CA PRO A 253 2.21 -14.67 -5.77
C PRO A 253 2.83 -16.03 -5.41
N TYR A 254 2.55 -17.09 -6.18
CA TYR A 254 3.10 -18.44 -5.96
C TYR A 254 4.39 -18.70 -6.76
N LEU A 255 4.81 -17.81 -7.66
CA LEU A 255 6.12 -17.93 -8.30
C LEU A 255 7.21 -17.40 -7.36
N LEU A 256 8.21 -18.23 -7.07
CA LEU A 256 9.38 -17.89 -6.27
C LEU A 256 10.64 -17.98 -7.14
N ASN A 257 11.28 -16.85 -7.40
CA ASN A 257 12.41 -16.74 -8.30
C ASN A 257 13.71 -16.97 -7.51
N CYS A 258 14.44 -18.03 -7.84
CA CYS A 258 15.62 -18.55 -7.12
C CYS A 258 16.87 -18.43 -8.00
N GLY A 259 18.06 -18.72 -7.47
CA GLY A 259 19.33 -18.57 -8.20
C GLY A 259 19.41 -19.38 -9.51
N ASN A 260 18.69 -20.49 -9.62
CA ASN A 260 18.74 -21.44 -10.74
C ASN A 260 17.44 -21.51 -11.58
N GLY A 261 16.41 -20.74 -11.26
CA GLY A 261 15.14 -20.77 -11.99
C GLY A 261 13.96 -20.19 -11.19
N THR A 262 12.76 -20.33 -11.74
CA THR A 262 11.52 -19.94 -11.07
C THR A 262 10.82 -21.21 -10.55
N LEU A 263 10.61 -21.29 -9.24
CA LEU A 263 9.86 -22.35 -8.57
C LEU A 263 8.37 -21.98 -8.53
N ASP A 264 7.50 -22.87 -9.00
CA ASP A 264 6.06 -22.76 -8.76
C ASP A 264 5.71 -23.41 -7.42
N LEU A 265 5.28 -22.62 -6.43
CA LEU A 265 4.96 -23.09 -5.08
C LEU A 265 3.67 -23.94 -5.02
N ARG A 266 2.86 -24.02 -6.08
CA ARG A 266 1.70 -24.92 -6.14
C ARG A 266 2.12 -26.35 -6.51
N ALA A 267 3.00 -26.47 -7.51
CA ALA A 267 3.47 -27.75 -8.04
C ALA A 267 4.79 -28.23 -7.39
N LEU A 268 5.50 -27.34 -6.70
CA LEU A 268 6.88 -27.49 -6.23
C LEU A 268 7.88 -27.83 -7.35
N GLY A 269 7.54 -27.45 -8.59
CA GLY A 269 8.36 -27.66 -9.78
C GLY A 269 9.20 -26.43 -10.11
N LEU A 270 10.52 -26.64 -10.24
CA LEU A 270 11.46 -25.63 -10.74
C LEU A 270 11.44 -25.62 -12.27
N ARG A 271 11.34 -24.42 -12.87
CA ARG A 271 11.47 -24.21 -14.32
C ARG A 271 12.54 -23.15 -14.62
N PRO A 272 13.13 -23.13 -15.83
CA PRO A 272 13.98 -22.03 -16.26
C PRO A 272 13.27 -20.67 -16.12
N HIS A 273 14.04 -19.63 -15.79
CA HIS A 273 13.51 -18.27 -15.70
C HIS A 273 12.86 -17.82 -17.02
N SER A 274 11.82 -16.99 -16.94
CA SER A 274 11.27 -16.32 -18.11
C SER A 274 11.18 -14.81 -17.92
N ALA A 275 11.62 -14.06 -18.94
CA ALA A 275 11.35 -12.62 -19.06
C ALA A 275 9.83 -12.31 -18.99
N LYS A 276 9.00 -13.27 -19.42
CA LYS A 276 7.53 -13.20 -19.39
C LYS A 276 6.92 -13.24 -17.99
N ASP A 277 7.66 -13.71 -16.97
CA ASP A 277 7.14 -13.80 -15.60
C ASP A 277 7.05 -12.43 -14.90
N LEU A 278 7.73 -11.40 -15.45
CA LEU A 278 7.75 -10.03 -14.93
C LEU A 278 8.08 -9.94 -13.43
N ILE A 279 8.94 -10.83 -12.94
CA ILE A 279 9.39 -10.84 -11.55
C ILE A 279 10.55 -9.84 -11.36
N THR A 280 10.43 -8.97 -10.36
CA THR A 280 11.45 -7.96 -9.96
C THR A 280 12.27 -8.39 -8.73
N MET A 281 12.00 -9.59 -8.21
CA MET A 281 12.52 -10.14 -6.96
C MET A 281 13.38 -11.40 -7.24
N LEU A 282 14.37 -11.66 -6.39
CA LEU A 282 15.23 -12.84 -6.47
C LEU A 282 15.66 -13.30 -5.07
N ALA A 283 15.47 -14.59 -4.78
CA ALA A 283 16.22 -15.29 -3.75
C ALA A 283 17.60 -15.65 -4.33
N PRO A 284 18.73 -15.18 -3.76
CA PRO A 284 20.06 -15.28 -4.37
C PRO A 284 20.70 -16.68 -4.25
N VAL A 285 19.92 -17.70 -3.87
CA VAL A 285 20.36 -19.08 -3.68
C VAL A 285 19.58 -20.01 -4.61
N ASP A 286 20.24 -21.08 -5.06
CA ASP A 286 19.62 -22.09 -5.91
C ASP A 286 18.61 -22.93 -5.11
N TYR A 287 17.50 -23.32 -5.73
CA TYR A 287 16.58 -24.29 -5.14
C TYR A 287 16.97 -25.71 -5.55
N ASP A 288 17.24 -26.56 -4.56
CA ASP A 288 17.47 -28.00 -4.73
C ASP A 288 16.57 -28.77 -3.74
N PRO A 289 15.61 -29.58 -4.23
CA PRO A 289 14.71 -30.36 -3.37
C PRO A 289 15.43 -31.47 -2.58
N THR A 290 16.69 -31.77 -2.87
CA THR A 290 17.49 -32.81 -2.21
C THR A 290 18.53 -32.26 -1.22
N ALA A 291 18.75 -30.95 -1.18
CA ALA A 291 19.76 -30.32 -0.34
C ALA A 291 19.56 -30.57 1.17
N GLN A 292 20.66 -30.66 1.91
CA GLN A 292 20.70 -30.93 3.36
C GLN A 292 21.78 -30.09 4.01
N SER A 293 21.62 -29.74 5.30
CA SER A 293 22.65 -29.03 6.07
C SER A 293 22.59 -29.41 7.54
N GLU A 294 23.58 -30.17 7.99
CA GLU A 294 23.79 -30.46 9.41
C GLU A 294 23.99 -29.17 10.23
N ARG A 295 24.52 -28.10 9.63
CA ARG A 295 24.75 -26.81 10.31
C ARG A 295 23.45 -26.06 10.57
N TRP A 296 22.56 -25.99 9.56
CA TRP A 296 21.23 -25.40 9.71
C TRP A 296 20.38 -26.22 10.65
N ASP A 297 20.34 -27.54 10.47
CA ASP A 297 19.60 -28.44 11.35
C ASP A 297 20.12 -28.31 12.79
N HIS A 298 21.43 -28.34 13.03
CA HIS A 298 22.00 -28.11 14.38
C HIS A 298 21.62 -26.74 14.96
N HIS A 299 21.71 -25.65 14.19
CA HIS A 299 21.34 -24.30 14.63
C HIS A 299 19.86 -24.22 15.05
N VAL A 300 18.94 -24.69 14.20
CA VAL A 300 17.51 -24.67 14.52
C VAL A 300 17.19 -25.63 15.66
N ASN A 301 17.80 -26.82 15.69
CA ASN A 301 17.59 -27.82 16.74
C ASN A 301 18.12 -27.38 18.11
N MET A 302 19.19 -26.58 18.16
CA MET A 302 19.70 -25.99 19.40
C MET A 302 18.72 -24.96 19.96
N PHE A 303 18.24 -24.02 19.15
CA PHE A 303 17.43 -22.90 19.64
C PHE A 303 15.94 -23.22 19.76
N LEU A 304 15.44 -24.19 19.00
CA LEU A 304 14.06 -24.70 19.03
C LEU A 304 14.08 -26.23 19.24
N PRO A 305 14.38 -26.72 20.47
CA PRO A 305 14.51 -28.15 20.75
C PRO A 305 13.17 -28.89 20.75
N ASP A 306 12.06 -28.21 21.02
CA ASP A 306 10.68 -28.70 20.86
C ASP A 306 10.38 -28.91 19.35
N THR A 307 9.88 -30.09 18.97
CA THR A 307 9.60 -30.46 17.58
C THR A 307 8.47 -29.65 16.97
N ASP A 308 7.46 -29.33 17.77
CA ASP A 308 6.24 -28.69 17.33
C ASP A 308 6.43 -27.18 17.25
N VAL A 309 7.17 -26.58 18.19
CA VAL A 309 7.58 -25.16 18.08
C VAL A 309 8.50 -24.93 16.87
N ARG A 310 9.41 -25.87 16.58
CA ARG A 310 10.24 -25.86 15.37
C ARG A 310 9.42 -26.03 14.09
N ARG A 311 8.46 -26.96 14.07
CA ARG A 311 7.47 -27.13 12.99
C ARG A 311 6.65 -25.85 12.79
N GLN A 312 6.19 -25.20 13.87
CA GLN A 312 5.48 -23.92 13.81
C GLN A 312 6.31 -22.84 13.11
N VAL A 313 7.57 -22.63 13.52
CA VAL A 313 8.46 -21.64 12.91
C VAL A 313 8.73 -21.98 11.43
N GLN A 314 8.91 -23.26 11.10
CA GLN A 314 9.09 -23.72 9.72
C GLN A 314 7.85 -23.44 8.85
N ARG A 315 6.65 -23.72 9.36
CA ARG A 315 5.37 -23.45 8.68
C ARG A 315 5.11 -21.96 8.50
N ASP A 316 5.28 -21.17 9.56
CA ASP A 316 5.05 -19.73 9.51
C ASP A 316 5.99 -19.07 8.49
N LEU A 317 7.29 -19.40 8.51
CA LEU A 317 8.26 -18.86 7.55
C LEU A 317 8.08 -19.43 6.12
N GLY A 318 7.63 -20.68 5.98
CA GLY A 318 7.35 -21.31 4.70
C GLY A 318 6.13 -20.72 3.99
N ARG A 319 5.06 -20.44 4.75
CA ARG A 319 3.87 -19.72 4.27
C ARG A 319 4.25 -18.36 3.66
N SER A 320 5.18 -17.64 4.29
CA SER A 320 5.73 -16.37 3.82
C SER A 320 6.61 -16.46 2.56
N LEU A 321 6.74 -17.63 1.91
CA LEU A 321 7.27 -17.72 0.54
C LEU A 321 6.22 -17.33 -0.51
N VAL A 322 4.93 -17.43 -0.19
CA VAL A 322 3.82 -17.01 -1.07
C VAL A 322 3.53 -15.52 -0.82
N GLY A 323 3.45 -14.73 -1.89
CA GLY A 323 3.18 -13.29 -1.80
C GLY A 323 1.70 -12.96 -1.63
N ALA A 324 1.03 -13.53 -0.64
CA ALA A 324 -0.40 -13.30 -0.39
C ALA A 324 -0.74 -13.49 1.09
N ALA A 325 -1.70 -12.70 1.60
CA ALA A 325 -2.25 -12.85 2.95
C ALA A 325 -3.09 -14.14 3.10
N LEU A 326 -2.41 -15.28 3.25
CA LEU A 326 -3.05 -16.61 3.37
C LEU A 326 -3.66 -16.89 4.75
N GLU A 327 -3.23 -16.18 5.79
CA GLU A 327 -3.64 -16.39 7.18
C GLU A 327 -3.41 -15.11 7.99
N GLU A 328 -4.36 -14.71 8.85
CA GLU A 328 -4.22 -13.52 9.71
C GLU A 328 -3.32 -13.82 10.92
N ALA A 329 -1.99 -13.87 10.73
CA ALA A 329 -1.06 -14.24 11.80
C ALA A 329 0.04 -13.19 12.06
N LEU A 330 0.42 -13.05 13.32
CA LEU A 330 1.62 -12.34 13.81
C LEU A 330 2.42 -13.27 14.73
N PRO A 331 3.40 -14.02 14.20
CA PRO A 331 4.41 -14.71 15.00
C PRO A 331 5.24 -13.71 15.83
N ILE A 332 5.19 -13.86 17.15
CA ILE A 332 6.00 -13.09 18.12
C ILE A 332 7.09 -14.01 18.66
N TRP A 333 8.33 -13.85 18.19
CA TRP A 333 9.49 -14.61 18.66
C TRP A 333 10.03 -13.98 19.95
N TYR A 334 9.77 -14.62 21.09
CA TYR A 334 10.06 -14.08 22.42
C TYR A 334 11.16 -14.86 23.17
N GLY A 335 12.01 -14.15 23.90
CA GLY A 335 12.93 -14.72 24.90
C GLY A 335 14.15 -13.84 25.17
N GLY A 336 14.78 -14.01 26.34
CA GLY A 336 15.76 -13.09 26.95
C GLY A 336 17.16 -12.99 26.33
N GLY A 337 17.25 -12.85 25.01
CA GLY A 337 18.49 -12.58 24.27
C GLY A 337 19.44 -13.78 24.15
N ALA A 338 20.45 -13.65 23.27
CA ALA A 338 21.43 -14.70 22.95
C ALA A 338 20.80 -16.08 22.62
N ASN A 339 19.61 -16.05 22.02
CA ASN A 339 18.71 -17.19 21.84
C ASN A 339 18.29 -17.39 20.38
N GLY A 340 19.26 -17.34 19.44
CA GLY A 340 19.05 -17.66 18.02
C GLY A 340 18.31 -16.61 17.18
N LYS A 341 17.21 -16.03 17.70
CA LYS A 341 16.22 -15.20 16.97
C LYS A 341 16.80 -14.33 15.85
N THR A 342 17.68 -13.39 16.19
CA THR A 342 18.27 -12.41 15.26
C THR A 342 19.28 -13.01 14.29
N THR A 343 19.93 -14.12 14.65
CA THR A 343 20.77 -14.90 13.72
C THR A 343 19.89 -15.59 12.69
N THR A 344 18.84 -16.28 13.14
CA THR A 344 17.88 -16.96 12.27
C THR A 344 17.24 -16.00 11.28
N SER A 345 16.68 -14.87 11.72
CA SER A 345 16.04 -13.93 10.80
C SER A 345 17.02 -13.31 9.80
N ARG A 346 18.25 -12.99 10.20
CA ARG A 346 19.30 -12.52 9.27
C ARG A 346 19.69 -13.59 8.24
N VAL A 347 19.80 -14.86 8.63
CA VAL A 347 20.07 -15.97 7.70
C VAL A 347 18.91 -16.13 6.72
N ILE A 348 17.66 -16.19 7.20
CA ILE A 348 16.48 -16.28 6.33
C ILE A 348 16.41 -15.10 5.35
N MET A 349 16.61 -13.86 5.81
CA MET A 349 16.60 -12.69 4.91
C MET A 349 17.69 -12.74 3.83
N ARG A 350 18.87 -13.28 4.15
CA ARG A 350 19.95 -13.47 3.17
C ARG A 350 19.65 -14.59 2.17
N VAL A 351 18.92 -15.61 2.58
CA VAL A 351 18.49 -16.74 1.73
C VAL A 351 17.33 -16.37 0.82
N THR A 352 16.33 -15.63 1.31
CA THR A 352 15.16 -15.21 0.52
C THR A 352 15.38 -13.90 -0.25
N GLY A 353 16.40 -13.13 0.09
CA GLY A 353 16.85 -11.98 -0.71
C GLY A 353 15.82 -10.87 -0.81
N ASP A 354 15.55 -10.39 -2.03
CA ASP A 354 14.65 -9.26 -2.30
C ASP A 354 13.27 -9.45 -1.65
N TYR A 355 12.79 -10.69 -1.58
CA TYR A 355 11.49 -11.08 -1.02
C TYR A 355 11.32 -10.76 0.47
N SER A 356 12.40 -10.40 1.17
CA SER A 356 12.36 -10.12 2.61
C SER A 356 12.92 -8.75 2.96
N ASP A 357 12.58 -8.24 4.14
CA ASP A 357 13.28 -7.09 4.72
C ASP A 357 13.15 -6.98 6.24
N ARG A 358 13.83 -6.00 6.83
CA ARG A 358 13.53 -5.52 8.19
C ARG A 358 12.48 -4.42 8.12
N ALA A 359 11.52 -4.44 9.04
CA ALA A 359 10.60 -3.32 9.23
C ALA A 359 11.32 -2.04 9.65
N ALA A 360 10.68 -0.89 9.41
CA ALA A 360 11.01 0.34 10.12
C ALA A 360 10.92 0.12 11.65
N PRO A 361 11.77 0.77 12.47
CA PRO A 361 11.69 0.69 13.93
C PRO A 361 10.30 1.08 14.42
N ASP A 362 9.81 0.45 15.49
CA ASP A 362 8.48 0.70 16.06
C ASP A 362 7.28 0.47 15.10
N LEU A 363 7.44 -0.13 13.91
CA LEU A 363 6.33 -0.35 12.96
C LEU A 363 5.14 -1.08 13.60
N LEU A 364 5.38 -1.98 14.55
CA LEU A 364 4.31 -2.72 15.26
C LEU A 364 4.01 -2.14 16.66
N LEU A 365 4.69 -1.08 17.10
CA LEU A 365 4.58 -0.49 18.44
C LEU A 365 3.99 0.93 18.41
N GLN A 366 3.15 1.27 19.40
CA GLN A 366 2.59 2.61 19.51
C GLN A 366 3.70 3.66 19.61
N SER A 367 3.63 4.66 18.73
CA SER A 367 4.47 5.87 18.77
C SER A 367 3.72 7.00 19.47
N LYS A 368 4.48 7.94 20.07
CA LYS A 368 3.97 9.19 20.61
C LYS A 368 3.88 10.30 19.55
N SER A 369 4.59 10.15 18.44
CA SER A 369 4.47 10.98 17.24
C SER A 369 3.54 10.30 16.21
N GLY A 370 2.92 11.10 15.34
CA GLY A 370 2.17 10.56 14.19
C GLY A 370 3.11 9.84 13.23
N ARG A 371 2.80 8.58 12.89
CA ARG A 371 3.60 7.76 11.97
C ARG A 371 3.61 8.33 10.55
N HIS A 372 4.69 8.10 9.83
CA HIS A 372 4.85 8.48 8.44
C HIS A 372 4.40 7.34 7.51
N PRO A 373 3.55 7.62 6.49
CA PRO A 373 3.17 6.63 5.47
C PRO A 373 4.33 6.01 4.67
N THR A 374 5.54 6.54 4.83
CA THR A 374 6.79 5.95 4.32
C THR A 374 7.09 4.60 4.96
N GLU A 375 6.80 4.43 6.26
CA GLU A 375 7.03 3.18 7.02
C GLU A 375 6.29 1.98 6.41
N LEU A 376 5.19 2.24 5.68
CA LEU A 376 4.39 1.24 4.99
C LEU A 376 4.83 1.02 3.54
N ALA A 377 5.55 1.95 2.94
CA ALA A 377 5.98 1.87 1.53
C ALA A 377 7.06 0.80 1.33
N ASP A 378 7.91 0.58 2.33
CA ASP A 378 8.99 -0.41 2.30
C ASP A 378 8.48 -1.87 2.37
N LEU A 379 7.21 -2.07 2.76
CA LEU A 379 6.54 -3.37 2.75
C LEU A 379 6.13 -3.83 1.33
N ALA A 380 6.09 -2.91 0.35
CA ALA A 380 5.44 -3.15 -0.93
C ALA A 380 6.16 -4.22 -1.78
N GLY A 381 5.51 -5.37 -1.98
CA GLY A 381 6.03 -6.51 -2.73
C GLY A 381 6.94 -7.45 -1.94
N LYS A 382 7.22 -7.15 -0.67
CA LYS A 382 7.87 -8.08 0.26
C LYS A 382 6.91 -9.23 0.60
N ARG A 383 7.46 -10.40 0.94
CA ARG A 383 6.71 -11.58 1.37
C ARG A 383 6.92 -11.94 2.85
N MET A 384 8.06 -11.51 3.41
CA MET A 384 8.41 -11.75 4.81
C MET A 384 9.14 -10.54 5.40
N VAL A 385 8.60 -9.93 6.45
CA VAL A 385 9.19 -8.72 7.08
C VAL A 385 9.40 -8.92 8.58
N PHE A 386 10.63 -8.68 9.04
CA PHE A 386 11.01 -8.81 10.44
C PHE A 386 11.02 -7.44 11.16
N SER A 387 10.08 -7.24 12.09
CA SER A 387 10.16 -6.20 13.12
C SER A 387 11.03 -6.72 14.26
N VAL A 388 11.94 -5.88 14.79
CA VAL A 388 12.95 -6.31 15.78
C VAL A 388 13.09 -5.20 16.81
N GLU A 389 12.39 -5.39 17.92
CA GLU A 389 12.18 -4.37 18.96
C GLU A 389 12.82 -4.82 20.29
N VAL A 390 13.33 -3.87 21.06
CA VAL A 390 14.17 -4.13 22.26
C VAL A 390 13.63 -3.54 23.55
N ASP A 391 12.76 -2.54 23.47
CA ASP A 391 12.24 -1.78 24.61
C ASP A 391 11.20 -2.56 25.43
N GLU A 392 11.28 -2.45 26.75
CA GLU A 392 10.25 -2.94 27.67
C GLU A 392 9.07 -1.94 27.79
N GLY A 393 7.88 -2.44 28.13
CA GLY A 393 6.69 -1.62 28.39
C GLY A 393 6.03 -0.96 27.17
N ARG A 394 6.58 -1.09 25.95
CA ARG A 394 5.96 -0.58 24.72
C ARG A 394 4.64 -1.30 24.42
N ARG A 395 3.63 -0.57 23.95
CA ARG A 395 2.33 -1.13 23.52
C ARG A 395 2.33 -1.54 22.07
N LEU A 396 1.61 -2.61 21.75
CA LEU A 396 1.34 -3.02 20.38
C LEU A 396 0.39 -2.02 19.69
N ALA A 397 0.67 -1.68 18.44
CA ALA A 397 -0.17 -0.83 17.60
C ALA A 397 -1.32 -1.65 17.00
N GLU A 398 -2.22 -2.16 17.85
CA GLU A 398 -3.24 -3.17 17.52
C GLU A 398 -4.06 -2.87 16.25
N ALA A 399 -4.42 -1.61 15.99
CA ALA A 399 -5.14 -1.23 14.78
C ALA A 399 -4.30 -1.47 13.50
N LEU A 400 -3.01 -1.11 13.52
CA LEU A 400 -2.12 -1.39 12.39
C LEU A 400 -1.75 -2.88 12.32
N VAL A 401 -1.64 -3.59 13.44
CA VAL A 401 -1.47 -5.06 13.41
C VAL A 401 -2.67 -5.72 12.77
N LYS A 402 -3.91 -5.32 13.12
CA LYS A 402 -5.14 -5.85 12.52
C LYS A 402 -5.21 -5.57 11.02
N ASP A 403 -4.79 -4.36 10.59
CA ASP A 403 -4.68 -3.95 9.20
C ASP A 403 -3.60 -4.74 8.42
N LEU A 404 -2.34 -4.75 8.87
CA LEU A 404 -1.22 -5.38 8.15
C LEU A 404 -1.22 -6.91 8.20
N THR A 405 -1.98 -7.54 9.10
CA THR A 405 -2.24 -8.99 9.03
C THR A 405 -3.56 -9.32 8.32
N GLY A 406 -4.31 -8.31 7.87
CA GLY A 406 -5.45 -8.45 6.98
C GLY A 406 -5.03 -8.35 5.51
N GLY A 407 -5.88 -8.84 4.60
CA GLY A 407 -5.61 -8.86 3.15
C GLY A 407 -5.88 -7.55 2.40
N ASP A 408 -6.48 -6.54 3.04
CA ASP A 408 -6.93 -5.32 2.35
C ASP A 408 -5.78 -4.50 1.74
N ARG A 409 -6.01 -3.89 0.57
CA ARG A 409 -5.04 -3.02 -0.11
C ARG A 409 -4.56 -1.88 0.79
N LYS A 410 -3.24 -1.72 0.88
CA LYS A 410 -2.59 -0.64 1.64
C LYS A 410 -2.27 0.53 0.73
N LYS A 411 -2.37 1.76 1.27
CA LYS A 411 -2.00 3.01 0.57
C LYS A 411 -0.84 3.67 1.29
N ALA A 412 0.28 3.82 0.60
CA ALA A 412 1.54 4.35 1.14
C ALA A 412 2.18 5.34 0.17
N ARG A 413 3.24 6.04 0.59
CA ARG A 413 4.07 6.85 -0.30
C ARG A 413 5.52 6.79 0.14
N PHE A 414 6.45 6.83 -0.81
CA PHE A 414 7.85 7.11 -0.49
C PHE A 414 8.03 8.60 -0.15
N LEU A 415 9.12 8.94 0.54
CA LEU A 415 9.43 10.33 0.88
C LEU A 415 9.56 11.17 -0.41
N PHE A 416 8.89 12.33 -0.44
CA PHE A 416 8.78 13.22 -1.61
C PHE A 416 8.18 12.57 -2.88
N ARG A 417 7.32 11.55 -2.74
CA ARG A 417 6.58 10.95 -3.86
C ARG A 417 5.08 10.89 -3.60
N ASP A 418 4.33 10.64 -4.67
CA ASP A 418 2.89 10.41 -4.63
C ASP A 418 2.49 9.14 -3.88
N PHE A 419 1.22 9.06 -3.49
CA PHE A 419 0.64 7.85 -2.92
C PHE A 419 0.37 6.79 -3.98
N PHE A 420 0.80 5.56 -3.70
CA PHE A 420 0.46 4.36 -4.45
C PHE A 420 -0.31 3.37 -3.56
N SER A 421 -0.99 2.40 -4.18
CA SER A 421 -1.76 1.37 -3.47
C SER A 421 -1.31 -0.02 -3.86
N PHE A 422 -0.96 -0.86 -2.89
CA PHE A 422 -0.43 -2.22 -3.09
C PHE A 422 -1.24 -3.28 -2.32
N GLU A 423 -1.22 -4.53 -2.79
CA GLU A 423 -1.80 -5.67 -2.07
C GLU A 423 -0.93 -6.03 -0.86
N GLN A 424 -1.53 -6.42 0.27
CA GLN A 424 -0.72 -6.90 1.38
C GLN A 424 -0.17 -8.29 1.06
N THR A 425 1.12 -8.33 0.80
CA THR A 425 1.88 -9.48 0.31
C THR A 425 2.85 -10.03 1.35
N ALA A 426 3.10 -9.27 2.43
CA ALA A 426 4.11 -9.57 3.44
C ALA A 426 3.52 -10.14 4.74
N ASP A 427 3.97 -11.32 5.14
CA ASP A 427 3.88 -11.77 6.52
C ASP A 427 4.80 -10.95 7.43
N LEU A 428 4.35 -10.70 8.66
CA LEU A 428 5.09 -9.95 9.67
C LEU A 428 5.53 -10.87 10.81
N VAL A 429 6.82 -10.85 11.15
CA VAL A 429 7.37 -11.53 12.33
C VAL A 429 7.92 -10.49 13.30
N LEU A 430 7.43 -10.49 14.53
CA LEU A 430 7.86 -9.58 15.60
C LEU A 430 8.88 -10.30 16.50
N ILE A 431 10.13 -9.84 16.50
CA ILE A 431 11.22 -10.37 17.32
C ILE A 431 11.42 -9.47 18.53
N VAL A 432 11.25 -10.03 19.74
CA VAL A 432 11.29 -9.27 20.99
C VAL A 432 12.06 -9.98 22.11
N ASN A 433 12.61 -9.18 23.02
CA ASN A 433 13.14 -9.66 24.31
C ASN A 433 12.12 -9.50 25.45
N HIS A 434 11.24 -8.49 25.37
CA HIS A 434 10.15 -8.20 26.31
C HIS A 434 8.82 -8.25 25.55
N ARG A 435 7.77 -8.83 26.14
CA ARG A 435 6.46 -8.91 25.47
C ARG A 435 5.82 -7.53 25.46
N PRO A 436 5.30 -7.03 24.31
CA PRO A 436 4.65 -5.72 24.28
C PRO A 436 3.33 -5.75 25.05
N GLN A 437 2.91 -4.60 25.55
CA GLN A 437 1.58 -4.47 26.15
C GLN A 437 0.48 -4.58 25.08
N VAL A 438 -0.57 -5.37 25.32
CA VAL A 438 -1.75 -5.51 24.45
C VAL A 438 -2.99 -5.15 25.27
N GLN A 439 -3.64 -4.05 24.92
CA GLN A 439 -4.78 -3.53 25.67
C GLN A 439 -6.10 -4.14 25.21
N GLY A 440 -6.23 -4.53 23.94
CA GLY A 440 -7.40 -5.19 23.38
C GLY A 440 -7.62 -6.56 24.01
N THR A 441 -8.76 -6.75 24.69
CA THR A 441 -9.21 -8.06 25.16
C THR A 441 -10.00 -8.83 24.10
N ASP A 442 -10.20 -8.24 22.91
CA ASP A 442 -11.00 -8.80 21.82
C ASP A 442 -10.28 -9.90 21.05
N GLU A 443 -11.04 -10.90 20.57
CA GLU A 443 -10.50 -11.99 19.75
C GLU A 443 -9.83 -11.50 18.46
N GLY A 444 -10.15 -10.29 17.98
CA GLY A 444 -9.60 -9.73 16.75
C GLY A 444 -8.07 -9.57 16.79
N ILE A 445 -7.48 -9.23 17.95
CA ILE A 445 -6.01 -9.23 18.11
C ILE A 445 -5.49 -10.60 18.56
N TRP A 446 -6.16 -11.26 19.51
CA TRP A 446 -5.64 -12.49 20.11
C TRP A 446 -5.70 -13.70 19.18
N ARG A 447 -6.58 -13.74 18.18
CA ARG A 447 -6.55 -14.77 17.12
C ARG A 447 -5.36 -14.65 16.18
N ARG A 448 -4.72 -13.47 16.11
CA ARG A 448 -3.57 -13.19 15.24
C ARG A 448 -2.24 -13.52 15.91
N ILE A 449 -2.12 -13.21 17.21
CA ILE A 449 -0.86 -13.38 17.95
C ILE A 449 -0.51 -14.88 18.06
N ARG A 450 0.71 -15.25 17.65
CA ARG A 450 1.34 -16.55 17.95
C ARG A 450 2.60 -16.29 18.78
N LEU A 451 2.55 -16.44 20.10
CA LEU A 451 3.73 -16.27 20.95
C LEU A 451 4.63 -17.50 20.88
N ILE A 452 5.75 -17.39 20.17
CA ILE A 452 6.72 -18.46 19.94
C ILE A 452 7.88 -18.34 20.95
N PRO A 453 8.03 -19.28 21.89
CA PRO A 453 9.03 -19.19 22.96
C PRO A 453 10.41 -19.71 22.52
N TRP A 454 11.37 -18.80 22.33
CA TRP A 454 12.79 -19.11 22.11
C TRP A 454 13.52 -19.14 23.45
N THR A 455 13.33 -20.21 24.23
CA THR A 455 13.83 -20.30 25.62
C THR A 455 15.31 -20.67 25.75
N VAL A 456 15.90 -21.32 24.75
CA VAL A 456 17.31 -21.76 24.81
C VAL A 456 18.25 -20.57 24.54
N ARG A 457 19.09 -20.25 25.53
CA ARG A 457 20.21 -19.29 25.40
C ARG A 457 21.51 -20.04 25.17
N ILE A 458 22.31 -19.59 24.20
CA ILE A 458 23.64 -20.18 23.94
C ILE A 458 24.60 -19.88 25.13
N PRO A 459 25.35 -20.88 25.63
CA PRO A 459 26.38 -20.67 26.65
C PRO A 459 27.44 -19.67 26.19
N ASP A 460 27.94 -18.84 27.09
CA ASP A 460 28.88 -17.76 26.73
C ASP A 460 30.20 -18.30 26.14
N ALA A 461 30.65 -19.49 26.57
CA ALA A 461 31.82 -20.19 26.01
C ALA A 461 31.62 -20.79 24.60
N GLN A 462 30.37 -20.83 24.09
CA GLN A 462 30.03 -21.29 22.74
C GLN A 462 29.69 -20.11 21.80
N LYS A 463 29.73 -18.86 22.30
CA LYS A 463 29.47 -17.68 21.47
C LYS A 463 30.60 -17.44 20.48
N ARG A 464 30.21 -17.26 19.22
CA ARG A 464 31.06 -16.83 18.11
C ARG A 464 30.61 -15.46 17.58
N PRO A 465 31.45 -14.72 16.84
CA PRO A 465 31.02 -13.51 16.14
C PRO A 465 29.80 -13.78 15.26
N GLN A 466 28.73 -13.00 15.44
CA GLN A 466 27.42 -13.33 14.87
C GLN A 466 27.45 -13.41 13.34
N ASP A 467 28.21 -12.53 12.69
CA ASP A 467 28.25 -12.44 11.24
C ASP A 467 29.08 -13.57 10.59
N GLU A 468 30.00 -14.22 11.32
CA GLU A 468 30.62 -15.49 10.89
C GLU A 468 29.57 -16.61 10.81
N VAL A 469 28.78 -16.77 11.89
CA VAL A 469 27.73 -17.80 11.97
C VAL A 469 26.66 -17.57 10.91
N ILE A 470 26.31 -16.31 10.63
CA ILE A 470 25.40 -15.98 9.53
C ILE A 470 26.03 -16.34 8.18
N ALA A 471 27.29 -15.99 7.93
CA ALA A 471 27.96 -16.30 6.66
C ALA A 471 28.08 -17.82 6.44
N GLU A 472 28.38 -18.59 7.49
CA GLU A 472 28.44 -20.05 7.44
C GLU A 472 27.08 -20.68 7.12
N LEU A 473 26.00 -20.25 7.79
CA LEU A 473 24.66 -20.77 7.54
C LEU A 473 24.12 -20.35 6.17
N VAL A 474 24.39 -19.11 5.72
CA VAL A 474 23.97 -18.62 4.39
C VAL A 474 24.68 -19.37 3.26
N ALA A 475 25.88 -19.92 3.48
CA ALA A 475 26.53 -20.80 2.51
C ALA A 475 25.76 -22.12 2.26
N ASP A 476 24.91 -22.56 3.21
CA ASP A 476 23.99 -23.70 3.05
C ASP A 476 22.61 -23.27 2.50
N GLY A 477 22.54 -22.08 1.88
CA GLY A 477 21.30 -21.45 1.41
C GLY A 477 20.32 -22.36 0.66
N PRO A 478 20.72 -23.24 -0.27
CA PRO A 478 19.82 -24.19 -0.92
C PRO A 478 19.09 -25.13 0.04
N ALA A 479 19.77 -25.63 1.08
CA ALA A 479 19.15 -26.48 2.10
C ALA A 479 18.17 -25.68 2.99
N ILE A 480 18.49 -24.41 3.28
CA ILE A 480 17.60 -23.52 4.04
C ILE A 480 16.37 -23.14 3.23
N LEU A 481 16.52 -22.87 1.93
CA LEU A 481 15.40 -22.61 1.02
C LEU A 481 14.51 -23.84 0.87
N ARG A 482 15.10 -25.04 0.75
CA ARG A 482 14.37 -26.31 0.80
C ARG A 482 13.61 -26.49 2.12
N TRP A 483 14.24 -26.18 3.26
CA TRP A 483 13.61 -26.25 4.59
C TRP A 483 12.39 -25.33 4.71
N LEU A 484 12.43 -24.12 4.12
CA LEU A 484 11.27 -23.23 4.02
C LEU A 484 10.16 -23.80 3.12
N VAL A 485 10.52 -24.38 1.96
CA VAL A 485 9.55 -25.00 1.03
C VAL A 485 8.92 -26.27 1.62
N ASP A 486 9.64 -27.04 2.42
CA ASP A 486 9.09 -28.16 3.19
C ASP A 486 8.11 -27.66 4.27
N GLY A 487 8.37 -26.49 4.88
CA GLY A 487 7.43 -25.81 5.79
C GLY A 487 6.14 -25.34 5.12
N TRP A 488 6.26 -24.80 3.90
CA TRP A 488 5.10 -24.47 3.07
C TRP A 488 4.26 -25.72 2.77
N ARG A 489 4.90 -26.82 2.35
CA ARG A 489 4.24 -28.10 2.07
C ARG A 489 3.50 -28.66 3.30
N ASP A 490 4.12 -28.58 4.47
CA ASP A 490 3.51 -28.99 5.74
C ASP A 490 2.31 -28.09 6.14
N TRP A 491 2.40 -26.77 5.91
CA TRP A 491 1.27 -25.85 6.10
C TRP A 491 0.08 -26.19 5.18
N GLN A 492 0.34 -26.52 3.91
CA GLN A 492 -0.71 -26.94 2.97
C GLN A 492 -1.40 -28.25 3.39
N GLN A 493 -0.69 -29.17 4.05
CA GLN A 493 -1.24 -30.47 4.47
C GLN A 493 -2.16 -30.37 5.70
N GLU A 494 -1.92 -29.40 6.58
CA GLU A 494 -2.61 -29.30 7.88
C GLU A 494 -2.93 -27.84 8.23
N GLN A 495 -3.70 -27.15 7.38
CA GLN A 495 -4.05 -25.73 7.58
C GLN A 495 -4.71 -25.48 8.95
N GLY A 496 -4.36 -24.36 9.60
CA GLY A 496 -4.85 -24.01 10.93
C GLY A 496 -4.22 -24.78 12.10
N TRP A 497 -3.37 -25.79 11.85
CA TRP A 497 -2.58 -26.39 12.93
C TRP A 497 -1.68 -25.34 13.61
N THR A 498 -1.58 -25.44 14.94
CA THR A 498 -0.66 -24.64 15.75
C THR A 498 -0.13 -25.50 16.89
N ALA A 499 1.17 -25.39 17.18
CA ALA A 499 1.83 -26.13 18.26
C ALA A 499 1.21 -25.83 19.63
N GLU A 500 1.01 -26.86 20.47
CA GLU A 500 0.33 -26.68 21.76
C GLU A 500 1.14 -25.79 22.72
N THR A 501 2.48 -25.91 22.70
CA THR A 501 3.41 -25.02 23.42
C THR A 501 3.19 -23.53 23.04
N VAL A 502 2.84 -23.25 21.78
CA VAL A 502 2.58 -21.88 21.28
C VAL A 502 1.17 -21.40 21.66
N LYS A 503 0.16 -22.28 21.66
CA LYS A 503 -1.18 -21.95 22.20
C LYS A 503 -1.09 -21.64 23.69
N ALA A 504 -0.46 -22.50 24.48
CA ALA A 504 -0.29 -22.33 25.91
C ALA A 504 0.47 -21.03 26.25
N ALA A 505 1.57 -20.73 25.56
CA ALA A 505 2.31 -19.48 25.73
C ALA A 505 1.45 -18.25 25.36
N THR A 506 0.67 -18.32 24.29
CA THR A 506 -0.23 -17.24 23.86
C THR A 506 -1.37 -17.02 24.85
N THR A 507 -1.99 -18.08 25.36
CA THR A 507 -3.05 -18.01 26.39
C THR A 507 -2.52 -17.48 27.71
N ALA A 508 -1.33 -17.90 28.15
CA ALA A 508 -0.69 -17.35 29.35
C ALA A 508 -0.40 -15.85 29.20
N TYR A 509 0.18 -15.44 28.07
CA TYR A 509 0.40 -14.03 27.75
C TYR A 509 -0.92 -13.24 27.69
N ARG A 510 -2.01 -13.79 27.13
CA ARG A 510 -3.33 -13.14 27.16
C ARG A 510 -3.85 -12.94 28.59
N ALA A 511 -3.67 -13.93 29.47
CA ALA A 511 -4.06 -13.82 30.89
C ALA A 511 -3.23 -12.76 31.62
N GLU A 512 -1.91 -12.70 31.38
CA GLU A 512 -1.01 -11.66 31.91
C GLU A 512 -1.33 -10.24 31.41
N GLN A 513 -2.16 -10.09 30.37
CA GLN A 513 -2.60 -8.79 29.86
C GLN A 513 -4.02 -8.42 30.33
N ASP A 514 -4.72 -9.28 31.09
CA ASP A 514 -6.02 -8.94 31.66
C ASP A 514 -5.88 -8.19 33.00
N ILE A 515 -5.37 -6.96 32.89
CA ILE A 515 -5.29 -5.93 33.95
C ILE A 515 -6.64 -5.77 34.67
N LEU A 516 -7.77 -6.04 34.00
CA LEU A 516 -9.09 -5.97 34.61
C LEU A 516 -9.42 -7.20 35.47
N ALA A 517 -8.99 -8.40 35.07
CA ALA A 517 -9.11 -9.59 35.91
C ALA A 517 -8.26 -9.48 37.19
N GLU A 518 -7.06 -8.90 37.10
CA GLU A 518 -6.22 -8.67 38.28
C GLU A 518 -6.88 -7.68 39.26
N PHE A 519 -7.41 -6.55 38.78
CA PHE A 519 -8.21 -5.63 39.59
C PHE A 519 -9.44 -6.32 40.24
N ILE A 520 -10.14 -7.18 39.51
CA ILE A 520 -11.29 -7.92 40.06
C ILE A 520 -10.84 -8.88 41.16
N ALA A 521 -9.75 -9.62 40.97
CA ALA A 521 -9.22 -10.56 41.96
C ALA A 521 -8.66 -9.86 43.21
N GLN A 522 -7.99 -8.72 43.05
CA GLN A 522 -7.38 -7.99 44.16
C GLN A 522 -8.38 -7.13 44.94
N CYS A 523 -9.25 -6.39 44.25
CA CYS A 523 -10.05 -5.31 44.86
C CYS A 523 -11.55 -5.62 44.99
N CYS A 524 -12.04 -6.67 44.33
CA CYS A 524 -13.48 -6.95 44.24
C CYS A 524 -13.89 -8.29 44.87
N VAL A 525 -15.20 -8.44 45.08
CA VAL A 525 -15.85 -9.69 45.47
C VAL A 525 -16.88 -10.02 44.40
N LEU A 526 -16.75 -11.19 43.76
CA LEU A 526 -17.76 -11.73 42.86
C LEU A 526 -18.78 -12.54 43.68
N HIS A 527 -20.04 -12.09 43.69
CA HIS A 527 -21.13 -12.75 44.41
C HIS A 527 -22.49 -12.30 43.85
N PRO A 528 -23.48 -13.19 43.63
CA PRO A 528 -24.74 -12.83 42.96
C PRO A 528 -25.59 -11.73 43.61
N ARG A 529 -25.35 -11.41 44.89
CA ARG A 529 -26.01 -10.30 45.62
C ARG A 529 -25.10 -9.10 45.88
N ALA A 530 -23.86 -9.11 45.41
CA ALA A 530 -22.98 -7.95 45.52
C ALA A 530 -23.35 -6.91 44.46
N GLU A 531 -23.39 -5.64 44.87
CA GLU A 531 -23.65 -4.49 44.01
C GLU A 531 -22.69 -3.36 44.32
N VAL A 532 -22.38 -2.53 43.32
CA VAL A 532 -21.48 -1.37 43.42
C VAL A 532 -21.86 -0.32 42.37
N GLY A 533 -21.67 0.97 42.66
CA GLY A 533 -21.91 2.03 41.69
C GLY A 533 -20.98 1.92 40.47
N LYS A 534 -21.50 2.08 39.24
CA LYS A 534 -20.65 2.08 38.03
C LYS A 534 -19.56 3.17 38.04
N GLY A 535 -19.80 4.28 38.75
CA GLY A 535 -18.81 5.34 38.97
C GLY A 535 -17.79 5.02 40.07
N GLU A 536 -18.23 4.32 41.11
CA GLU A 536 -17.46 3.93 42.29
C GLU A 536 -16.46 2.81 41.96
N LEU A 537 -16.92 1.74 41.28
CA LEU A 537 -16.09 0.65 40.80
C LEU A 537 -14.98 1.16 39.84
N TYR A 538 -15.31 2.12 38.98
CA TYR A 538 -14.33 2.75 38.09
C TYR A 538 -13.35 3.68 38.81
N ALA A 539 -13.77 4.36 39.89
CA ALA A 539 -12.87 5.16 40.72
C ALA A 539 -11.90 4.26 41.51
N ALA A 540 -12.38 3.12 42.02
CA ALA A 540 -11.56 2.09 42.62
C ALA A 540 -10.55 1.50 41.61
N TYR A 541 -10.98 1.20 40.38
CA TYR A 541 -10.10 0.74 39.30
C TYR A 541 -9.00 1.76 38.97
N LYS A 542 -9.35 3.05 38.83
CA LYS A 542 -8.35 4.12 38.65
C LYS A 542 -7.29 4.13 39.76
N LYS A 543 -7.74 4.16 41.02
CA LYS A 543 -6.84 4.17 42.20
C LYS A 543 -5.99 2.90 42.30
N TRP A 544 -6.45 1.78 41.73
CA TRP A 544 -5.67 0.56 41.60
C TRP A 544 -4.61 0.65 40.49
N CYS A 545 -4.98 1.11 39.29
CA CYS A 545 -4.02 1.38 38.21
C CYS A 545 -2.93 2.38 38.63
N GLU A 546 -3.31 3.46 39.32
CA GLU A 546 -2.38 4.45 39.89
C GLU A 546 -1.37 3.84 40.88
N ARG A 547 -1.76 2.77 41.60
CA ARG A 547 -0.89 1.98 42.50
C ARG A 547 -0.05 0.93 41.78
N ALA A 548 -0.57 0.36 40.69
CA ALA A 548 0.14 -0.60 39.82
C ALA A 548 1.10 0.08 38.82
N HIS A 549 1.05 1.41 38.72
CA HIS A 549 1.70 2.23 37.68
C HIS A 549 1.19 1.97 36.25
N ASP A 550 -0.04 1.45 36.12
CA ASP A 550 -0.74 1.28 34.85
C ASP A 550 -1.58 2.52 34.48
N GLU A 551 -1.86 2.69 33.18
CA GLU A 551 -2.83 3.68 32.70
C GLU A 551 -4.24 3.08 32.65
N PRO A 552 -5.24 3.64 33.35
CA PRO A 552 -6.59 3.11 33.36
C PRO A 552 -7.31 3.33 32.02
N ILE A 553 -7.92 2.27 31.48
CA ILE A 553 -8.77 2.35 30.27
C ILE A 553 -9.96 3.29 30.48
N GLN A 554 -10.49 3.87 29.39
CA GLN A 554 -11.62 4.83 29.48
C GLN A 554 -12.87 4.22 30.12
N LYS A 555 -13.63 5.04 30.85
CA LYS A 555 -14.79 4.65 31.66
C LYS A 555 -15.84 3.82 30.91
N ASN A 556 -16.15 4.16 29.67
CA ASN A 556 -17.15 3.43 28.89
C ASN A 556 -16.63 2.05 28.48
N THR A 557 -15.35 1.97 28.08
CA THR A 557 -14.65 0.71 27.77
C THR A 557 -14.52 -0.19 29.01
N PHE A 558 -14.25 0.39 30.19
CA PHE A 558 -14.26 -0.31 31.47
C PHE A 558 -15.64 -0.92 31.77
N ILE A 559 -16.69 -0.11 31.69
CA ILE A 559 -18.06 -0.54 31.96
C ILE A 559 -18.49 -1.66 31.00
N ALA A 560 -18.15 -1.55 29.70
CA ALA A 560 -18.39 -2.60 28.72
C ALA A 560 -17.64 -3.90 29.08
N ARG A 561 -16.32 -3.84 29.33
CA ARG A 561 -15.51 -5.02 29.68
C ARG A 561 -15.92 -5.71 30.98
N ILE A 562 -16.50 -4.99 31.93
CA ILE A 562 -17.15 -5.58 33.11
C ILE A 562 -18.41 -6.35 32.69
N GLN A 563 -19.24 -5.80 31.81
CA GLN A 563 -20.46 -6.46 31.31
C GLN A 563 -20.17 -7.67 30.42
N ASP A 564 -19.12 -7.61 29.59
CA ASP A 564 -18.62 -8.73 28.77
C ASP A 564 -18.21 -9.94 29.63
N ARG A 565 -17.80 -9.71 30.88
CA ARG A 565 -17.48 -10.74 31.90
C ARG A 565 -18.72 -11.27 32.63
N GLY A 566 -19.92 -11.04 32.09
CA GLY A 566 -21.19 -11.53 32.63
C GLY A 566 -21.74 -10.74 33.83
N ILE A 567 -21.11 -9.62 34.21
CA ILE A 567 -21.57 -8.79 35.33
C ILE A 567 -22.78 -7.95 34.90
N GLY A 568 -23.91 -8.15 35.58
CA GLY A 568 -25.16 -7.47 35.28
C GLY A 568 -25.15 -5.97 35.59
N GLU A 569 -26.21 -5.28 35.18
CA GLU A 569 -26.48 -3.90 35.57
C GLU A 569 -27.90 -3.71 36.14
N ARG A 570 -28.06 -2.73 37.02
CA ARG A 570 -29.36 -2.36 37.60
C ARG A 570 -29.43 -0.85 37.84
N LYS A 571 -30.63 -0.28 37.76
CA LYS A 571 -30.90 1.08 38.28
C LYS A 571 -31.22 0.96 39.77
N GLY A 572 -30.37 1.54 40.61
CA GLY A 572 -30.58 1.69 42.05
C GLY A 572 -31.53 2.84 42.39
N SER A 573 -31.77 3.03 43.69
CA SER A 573 -32.51 4.19 44.20
C SER A 573 -31.83 5.51 43.82
N LYS A 574 -32.62 6.58 43.66
CA LYS A 574 -32.18 7.91 43.19
C LYS A 574 -31.48 7.90 41.80
N GLY A 575 -31.69 6.86 40.98
CA GLY A 575 -31.23 6.82 39.58
C GLY A 575 -29.76 6.40 39.39
N VAL A 576 -29.05 6.02 40.46
CA VAL A 576 -27.66 5.54 40.39
C VAL A 576 -27.60 4.25 39.55
N ARG A 577 -26.67 4.17 38.60
CA ARG A 577 -26.42 2.92 37.85
C ARG A 577 -25.46 2.03 38.64
N LEU A 578 -25.88 0.79 38.89
CA LEU A 578 -25.13 -0.23 39.62
C LEU A 578 -24.64 -1.32 38.66
N HIS A 579 -23.52 -1.95 39.00
CA HIS A 579 -23.23 -3.33 38.57
C HIS A 579 -23.80 -4.32 39.59
N VAL A 580 -24.16 -5.52 39.14
CA VAL A 580 -24.73 -6.60 39.96
C VAL A 580 -23.97 -7.89 39.70
N GLY A 581 -23.61 -8.61 40.76
CA GLY A 581 -22.70 -9.76 40.71
C GLY A 581 -21.27 -9.42 41.16
N ILE A 582 -20.97 -8.14 41.40
CA ILE A 582 -19.67 -7.64 41.85
C ILE A 582 -19.83 -6.54 42.90
N GLY A 583 -18.95 -6.53 43.90
CA GLY A 583 -18.78 -5.46 44.88
C GLY A 583 -17.30 -5.19 45.13
N LEU A 584 -16.97 -4.09 45.82
CA LEU A 584 -15.60 -3.87 46.32
C LEU A 584 -15.37 -4.63 47.63
N ARG A 585 -14.14 -5.07 47.87
CA ARG A 585 -13.74 -5.66 49.16
C ARG A 585 -13.68 -4.59 50.25
N ALA A 586 -14.00 -4.98 51.50
CA ALA A 586 -14.05 -4.07 52.63
C ALA A 586 -12.67 -3.48 53.02
N ASP A 587 -11.59 -4.24 52.81
CA ASP A 587 -10.20 -3.78 53.02
C ASP A 587 -9.81 -2.71 51.98
N TRP A 588 -10.11 -2.94 50.70
CA TRP A 588 -9.89 -1.96 49.64
C TRP A 588 -10.67 -0.65 49.87
N VAL A 589 -11.90 -0.73 50.38
CA VAL A 589 -12.72 0.44 50.74
C VAL A 589 -12.16 1.17 51.97
N ALA A 590 -11.59 0.46 52.96
CA ALA A 590 -11.00 1.06 54.15
C ALA A 590 -9.75 1.91 53.84
N GLU A 591 -8.89 1.47 52.91
CA GLU A 591 -7.80 2.29 52.36
C GLU A 591 -8.29 3.39 51.39
N GLY A 592 -9.60 3.42 51.10
CA GLY A 592 -10.24 4.30 50.14
C GLY A 592 -10.16 5.77 50.50
N GLY A 593 -10.41 6.12 51.77
CA GLY A 593 -10.75 7.48 52.21
C GLY A 593 -12.17 7.90 51.83
N GLY A 594 -12.98 6.99 51.28
CA GLY A 594 -14.39 7.19 50.97
C GLY A 594 -15.29 6.78 52.12
N SER A 595 -16.42 7.47 52.29
CA SER A 595 -17.40 7.14 53.34
C SER A 595 -18.02 5.76 53.10
N ALA A 596 -18.00 4.90 54.12
CA ALA A 596 -18.62 3.57 54.05
C ALA A 596 -20.14 3.69 53.94
N VAL A 597 -20.71 3.28 52.80
CA VAL A 597 -22.16 3.09 52.67
C VAL A 597 -22.52 1.78 53.35
N THR A 598 -23.05 1.86 54.57
CA THR A 598 -23.50 0.70 55.35
C THR A 598 -24.72 0.02 54.72
N SER A 599 -24.49 -1.13 54.09
CA SER A 599 -25.52 -2.19 54.00
C SER A 599 -25.49 -3.03 55.29
N PRO A 600 -26.62 -3.64 55.70
CA PRO A 600 -26.74 -4.25 57.03
C PRO A 600 -25.84 -5.48 57.23
N HIS A 601 -25.49 -5.73 58.48
CA HIS A 601 -24.58 -6.80 58.91
C HIS A 601 -24.90 -8.16 58.33
N VAL A 602 -23.86 -8.85 57.84
CA VAL A 602 -23.73 -10.30 57.92
C VAL A 602 -22.59 -10.58 58.88
N GLU A 603 -22.84 -11.30 59.98
CA GLU A 603 -21.80 -11.64 60.94
C GLU A 603 -20.84 -12.68 60.36
N LEU A 604 -19.54 -12.38 60.42
CA LEU A 604 -18.50 -13.39 60.23
C LEU A 604 -18.41 -14.26 61.48
N ALA A 605 -18.99 -15.46 61.40
CA ALA A 605 -18.72 -16.53 62.36
C ALA A 605 -17.22 -16.86 62.35
N LYS A 606 -16.57 -16.77 63.51
CA LYS A 606 -15.14 -17.06 63.65
C LYS A 606 -14.89 -18.57 63.56
N GLY A 607 -14.08 -19.01 62.59
CA GLY A 607 -13.69 -20.41 62.44
C GLY A 607 -12.34 -20.56 61.74
N THR A 608 -11.30 -20.87 62.52
CA THR A 608 -10.01 -21.51 62.18
C THR A 608 -9.49 -21.45 60.72
N ALA A 609 -8.31 -20.85 60.55
CA ALA A 609 -7.50 -21.02 59.34
C ALA A 609 -6.96 -22.46 59.22
N ILE A 610 -7.01 -23.03 58.01
CA ILE A 610 -6.34 -24.27 57.61
C ILE A 610 -5.71 -24.05 56.22
N ALA A 611 -4.55 -24.68 55.99
CA ALA A 611 -3.72 -24.53 54.78
C ALA A 611 -4.27 -25.34 53.57
N PRO A 612 -3.76 -25.15 52.34
CA PRO A 612 -4.39 -25.73 51.14
C PRO A 612 -4.19 -27.25 51.02
N PRO A 613 -5.10 -27.97 50.34
CA PRO A 613 -5.01 -29.40 50.16
C PRO A 613 -4.02 -29.79 49.06
N SER A 614 -3.34 -30.93 49.27
CA SER A 614 -2.64 -31.67 48.24
C SER A 614 -3.24 -33.08 48.11
N ALA A 615 -3.67 -33.42 46.90
CA ALA A 615 -3.92 -34.78 46.38
C ALA A 615 -5.17 -35.60 46.80
N THR A 616 -5.55 -36.46 45.84
CA THR A 616 -6.35 -37.71 45.90
C THR A 616 -7.89 -37.73 46.06
N HIS A 617 -8.54 -38.16 44.96
CA HIS A 617 -9.67 -39.09 44.79
C HIS A 617 -11.15 -38.78 45.19
N GLU A 618 -12.01 -39.03 44.18
CA GLU A 618 -13.33 -39.72 44.19
C GLU A 618 -14.61 -39.08 44.79
N ASP A 619 -15.42 -38.56 43.85
CA ASP A 619 -16.73 -39.10 43.42
C ASP A 619 -18.11 -38.65 43.98
N THR A 620 -19.07 -38.66 43.03
CA THR A 620 -20.54 -38.70 43.11
C THR A 620 -21.39 -37.46 43.52
N ASN A 621 -22.17 -36.98 42.52
CA ASN A 621 -23.63 -36.66 42.54
C ASN A 621 -24.23 -35.63 43.53
N ASP A 622 -25.32 -34.89 43.22
CA ASP A 622 -26.13 -34.71 41.98
C ASP A 622 -26.95 -33.39 42.04
N GLN A 623 -27.55 -32.95 40.92
CA GLN A 623 -28.81 -32.15 40.71
C GLN A 623 -29.29 -31.05 41.72
N SER A 624 -30.00 -29.97 41.35
CA SER A 624 -30.47 -29.43 40.05
C SER A 624 -31.19 -28.06 40.23
N ASP A 625 -31.14 -27.18 39.20
CA ASP A 625 -32.22 -26.28 38.70
C ASP A 625 -33.00 -25.29 39.64
N SER A 626 -33.69 -24.22 39.17
CA SER A 626 -33.86 -23.63 37.82
C SER A 626 -34.21 -22.10 37.87
N ARG A 627 -34.29 -21.47 36.68
CA ARG A 627 -34.66 -20.05 36.32
C ARG A 627 -36.21 -19.81 36.39
N PRO A 628 -36.91 -18.80 35.75
CA PRO A 628 -36.50 -17.60 34.95
C PRO A 628 -37.35 -16.26 35.01
N ALA A 629 -36.75 -15.13 34.52
CA ALA A 629 -37.31 -14.00 33.70
C ALA A 629 -38.54 -13.13 34.21
N PHE A 630 -39.09 -12.06 33.55
CA PHE A 630 -39.02 -11.44 32.19
C PHE A 630 -39.46 -9.92 32.13
N GLY A 631 -38.98 -9.11 31.15
CA GLY A 631 -39.61 -7.88 30.54
C GLY A 631 -39.67 -6.54 31.34
N THR A 632 -39.91 -5.32 30.79
CA THR A 632 -39.87 -4.69 29.42
C THR A 632 -39.88 -3.11 29.53
N SER A 633 -39.58 -2.31 28.47
CA SER A 633 -39.27 -0.83 28.48
C SER A 633 -40.31 0.08 27.77
N PRO A 634 -40.32 1.47 27.84
CA PRO A 634 -39.69 2.36 26.79
C PRO A 634 -39.23 3.84 27.23
N PRO A 635 -39.61 5.06 26.69
CA PRO A 635 -38.80 6.36 26.71
C PRO A 635 -39.59 7.58 27.36
N PRO A 636 -39.57 8.92 26.98
CA PRO A 636 -38.81 9.80 26.03
C PRO A 636 -38.46 11.28 26.53
N ASP A 637 -38.32 12.25 25.59
CA ASP A 637 -38.43 13.76 25.61
C ASP A 637 -37.29 14.75 26.03
N THR A 638 -37.44 16.05 25.65
CA THR A 638 -36.35 16.98 25.12
C THR A 638 -36.51 18.48 25.51
N LEU A 639 -35.44 19.35 25.48
CA LEU A 639 -35.50 20.86 25.31
C LEU A 639 -34.12 21.59 25.09
N ILE A 640 -34.09 22.95 24.92
CA ILE A 640 -33.03 23.84 24.30
C ILE A 640 -32.86 25.22 25.02
N TYR A 641 -31.70 25.96 24.97
CA TYR A 641 -31.53 27.46 24.90
C TYR A 641 -30.05 28.02 24.81
N GLU A 642 -29.82 29.36 24.89
CA GLU A 642 -28.70 30.23 24.37
C GLU A 642 -28.46 31.54 25.24
N ALA A 643 -27.48 32.49 25.13
CA ALA A 643 -26.14 32.71 24.49
C ALA A 643 -25.45 34.06 25.01
N GLU A 644 -24.69 34.83 24.16
CA GLU A 644 -24.16 36.25 24.27
C GLU A 644 -22.66 36.59 24.65
N LYS A 645 -22.23 37.89 24.54
CA LYS A 645 -20.85 38.43 24.23
C LYS A 645 -20.34 39.63 25.11
N ARG A 646 -19.05 40.08 24.92
CA ARG A 646 -18.41 41.46 24.92
C ARG A 646 -16.89 41.43 25.30
N ASP A 647 -15.94 42.39 25.14
CA ASP A 647 -15.64 43.60 24.30
C ASP A 647 -14.11 43.99 24.44
N TRP A 648 -13.59 45.11 23.86
CA TRP A 648 -12.12 45.49 23.75
C TRP A 648 -11.82 47.03 23.79
N PRO A 649 -10.59 47.52 24.14
CA PRO A 649 -10.10 48.88 23.77
C PRO A 649 -8.66 48.98 23.16
N THR A 650 -8.39 50.05 22.37
CA THR A 650 -7.20 50.28 21.48
C THR A 650 -6.32 51.51 21.86
N THR A 651 -5.18 51.77 21.16
CA THR A 651 -4.61 53.10 20.75
C THR A 651 -3.34 52.95 19.85
N THR A 652 -3.00 53.95 19.00
CA THR A 652 -1.93 53.95 17.96
C THR A 652 -1.21 55.32 17.83
N ILE A 653 0.10 55.39 17.52
CA ILE A 653 0.87 56.62 17.09
C ILE A 653 2.04 56.24 16.11
N GLU A 654 2.40 57.15 15.17
CA GLU A 654 3.53 57.12 14.19
C GLU A 654 4.26 58.52 14.15
N PRO A 655 5.14 58.91 13.20
CA PRO A 655 6.35 58.33 12.56
C PRO A 655 7.61 59.27 12.64
N ASP A 656 8.65 59.08 11.78
CA ASP A 656 9.34 60.07 10.88
C ASP A 656 10.91 60.19 10.79
N LEU A 657 11.37 60.68 9.61
CA LEU A 657 12.63 61.43 9.25
C LEU A 657 14.03 60.79 8.89
N THR A 658 14.26 60.64 7.57
CA THR A 658 15.38 61.12 6.69
C THR A 658 16.90 60.87 6.91
N ILE A 659 17.45 60.03 6.00
CA ILE A 659 18.58 60.21 5.03
C ILE A 659 19.74 61.20 5.31
N THR A 660 20.97 60.64 5.37
CA THR A 660 22.22 61.03 4.65
C THR A 660 23.00 59.73 4.31
N GLY A 661 24.10 59.65 3.53
CA GLY A 661 24.94 60.58 2.75
C GLY A 661 25.75 59.81 1.66
N GLU A 662 26.92 60.28 1.22
CA GLU A 662 27.68 59.68 0.07
C GLU A 662 29.15 59.27 0.34
N MET A 663 29.60 58.22 -0.37
CA MET A 663 30.98 57.81 -0.79
C MET A 663 32.11 57.68 0.28
N GLU A 664 33.09 56.75 0.21
CA GLU A 664 33.88 56.22 -0.92
C GLU A 664 34.17 54.69 -0.87
N TRP A 665 35.02 54.20 -1.79
CA TRP A 665 35.41 52.80 -2.03
C TRP A 665 36.65 52.31 -1.24
N ARG A 666 36.78 50.95 -1.14
CA ARG A 666 37.99 50.07 -0.97
C ARG A 666 37.94 49.14 0.28
N THR A 667 38.35 47.86 0.27
CA THR A 667 38.74 46.87 -0.78
C THR A 667 38.63 45.41 -0.23
N PHE A 668 38.41 44.42 -1.10
CA PHE A 668 38.66 42.96 -0.95
C PHE A 668 37.81 42.06 0.00
N ALA A 669 37.01 41.21 -0.66
CA ALA A 669 36.94 39.74 -0.53
C ALA A 669 36.89 39.03 0.85
N ILE A 670 35.88 38.16 1.03
CA ILE A 670 36.08 36.69 1.17
C ILE A 670 34.76 35.89 1.03
N ARG A 671 34.87 34.70 0.39
CA ARG A 671 33.99 33.50 0.39
C ARG A 671 32.50 33.62 0.87
N LYS A 672 31.57 33.69 -0.10
CA LYS A 672 30.53 32.66 -0.39
C LYS A 672 29.61 33.13 -1.54
N SER A 673 29.25 32.24 -2.47
CA SER A 673 28.14 32.37 -3.45
C SER A 673 28.13 31.17 -4.43
N THR A 674 26.96 30.76 -4.92
CA THR A 674 26.79 29.66 -5.88
C THR A 674 26.74 30.14 -7.33
N SER A 675 27.02 29.25 -8.28
CA SER A 675 27.49 29.64 -9.62
C SER A 675 26.41 30.22 -10.55
N ALA A 676 25.19 29.69 -10.53
CA ALA A 676 24.12 30.14 -11.44
C ALA A 676 23.59 31.54 -11.09
N GLN A 677 23.49 31.85 -9.80
CA GLN A 677 22.98 33.15 -9.32
C GLN A 677 23.97 34.29 -9.62
N ARG A 678 25.29 34.05 -9.53
CA ARG A 678 26.32 34.99 -10.01
C ARG A 678 26.08 35.41 -11.47
N ILE A 679 25.79 34.44 -12.34
CA ILE A 679 25.63 34.68 -13.78
C ILE A 679 24.34 35.47 -14.07
N LYS A 680 23.20 35.11 -13.46
CA LYS A 680 21.95 35.89 -13.63
C LYS A 680 22.05 37.31 -13.05
N ALA A 681 22.68 37.49 -11.89
CA ALA A 681 22.88 38.81 -11.29
C ALA A 681 23.80 39.71 -12.16
N MET A 682 24.91 39.16 -12.67
CA MET A 682 25.81 39.88 -13.58
C MET A 682 25.19 40.22 -14.95
N ALA A 683 24.13 39.51 -15.36
CA ALA A 683 23.37 39.85 -16.57
C ALA A 683 22.34 40.97 -16.31
N ALA A 684 21.54 40.85 -15.24
CA ALA A 684 20.47 41.81 -14.92
C ALA A 684 21.00 43.21 -14.56
N LEU A 685 22.04 43.28 -13.69
CA LEU A 685 22.67 44.54 -13.26
C LEU A 685 23.46 45.25 -14.36
N LYS A 686 23.59 44.62 -15.54
CA LYS A 686 24.21 45.21 -16.73
C LYS A 686 23.17 45.83 -17.68
N ALA A 687 21.88 45.67 -17.41
CA ALA A 687 20.78 46.07 -18.31
C ALA A 687 19.88 47.19 -17.75
N LEU A 688 19.74 47.31 -16.43
CA LEU A 688 18.86 48.29 -15.77
C LEU A 688 19.60 48.96 -14.61
N GLY A 689 19.52 50.30 -14.56
CA GLY A 689 20.22 51.15 -13.58
C GLY A 689 19.58 51.17 -12.19
N SER A 690 19.40 50.02 -11.57
CA SER A 690 18.80 49.85 -10.24
C SER A 690 19.49 48.76 -9.42
N ALA A 691 19.52 48.92 -8.10
CA ALA A 691 20.31 48.07 -7.20
C ALA A 691 19.67 46.68 -6.95
N PRO A 692 20.47 45.63 -6.67
CA PRO A 692 19.96 44.28 -6.43
C PRO A 692 19.31 44.12 -5.04
N PRO A 693 18.36 43.18 -4.88
CA PRO A 693 17.86 42.80 -3.56
C PRO A 693 18.94 42.11 -2.72
N ARG A 694 18.83 42.23 -1.40
CA ARG A 694 19.78 41.65 -0.43
C ARG A 694 19.48 40.17 -0.21
N VAL A 695 20.47 39.31 -0.40
CA VAL A 695 20.42 37.90 0.06
C VAL A 695 20.78 37.89 1.55
N ALA A 696 19.89 37.36 2.39
CA ALA A 696 20.15 37.18 3.82
C ALA A 696 21.27 36.16 4.06
N THR A 697 21.99 36.30 5.18
CA THR A 697 23.12 35.45 5.57
C THR A 697 22.94 34.86 6.97
N VAL A 698 23.71 33.81 7.28
CA VAL A 698 23.65 33.15 8.60
C VAL A 698 24.08 34.14 9.69
N GLY A 699 23.18 34.36 10.66
CA GLY A 699 23.31 35.36 11.73
C GLY A 699 22.38 36.57 11.57
N ASP A 700 21.90 36.86 10.36
CA ASP A 700 20.98 37.98 10.11
C ASP A 700 19.61 37.75 10.75
N LEU A 701 18.94 38.85 11.09
CA LEU A 701 17.54 38.90 11.49
C LEU A 701 16.68 39.20 10.27
N VAL A 702 15.71 38.32 9.98
CA VAL A 702 14.82 38.39 8.81
C VAL A 702 13.36 38.35 9.23
N GLU A 703 12.50 39.01 8.45
CA GLU A 703 11.05 38.85 8.55
C GLU A 703 10.62 37.69 7.65
N VAL A 704 9.81 36.79 8.21
CA VAL A 704 9.34 35.57 7.53
C VAL A 704 8.02 35.87 6.86
N LEU A 705 7.98 35.81 5.53
CA LEU A 705 6.75 36.02 4.74
C LEU A 705 6.06 34.70 4.41
N SER A 706 4.72 34.71 4.46
CA SER A 706 3.82 33.58 4.19
C SER A 706 3.78 33.21 2.70
N GLU A 707 2.84 32.33 2.31
CA GLU A 707 2.61 32.04 0.89
C GLU A 707 1.98 33.21 0.11
N ASP A 708 1.14 34.04 0.75
CA ASP A 708 0.49 35.21 0.15
C ASP A 708 1.30 36.52 0.28
N GLY A 709 2.37 36.52 1.08
CA GLY A 709 3.25 37.67 1.31
C GLY A 709 2.99 38.43 2.61
N SER A 710 2.01 38.03 3.43
CA SER A 710 1.85 38.53 4.79
C SER A 710 3.00 38.10 5.73
N LEU A 711 3.30 38.90 6.77
CA LEU A 711 4.26 38.50 7.80
C LEU A 711 3.69 37.35 8.65
N MET A 712 4.47 36.27 8.78
CA MET A 712 4.21 35.16 9.69
C MET A 712 4.60 35.47 11.15
N THR A 713 5.60 36.35 11.33
CA THR A 713 6.29 36.56 12.61
C THR A 713 6.40 38.04 12.96
N GLU A 714 5.71 38.47 14.02
CA GLU A 714 5.74 39.86 14.55
C GLU A 714 7.14 40.29 15.02
N THR A 715 8.02 39.34 15.33
CA THR A 715 9.42 39.57 15.70
C THR A 715 10.33 38.95 14.64
N PRO A 716 11.33 39.67 14.10
CA PRO A 716 12.30 39.11 13.16
C PRO A 716 13.04 37.90 13.72
N VAL A 717 13.19 36.86 12.90
CA VAL A 717 13.79 35.58 13.29
C VAL A 717 15.25 35.52 12.82
N ARG A 718 16.13 34.84 13.57
CA ARG A 718 17.53 34.69 13.19
C ARG A 718 17.73 33.51 12.24
N VAL A 719 18.43 33.74 11.13
CA VAL A 719 18.93 32.65 10.25
C VAL A 719 20.05 31.89 10.97
N LEU A 720 19.80 30.64 11.35
CA LEU A 720 20.76 29.76 12.02
C LEU A 720 21.68 29.02 11.03
N GLU A 721 21.15 28.66 9.86
CA GLU A 721 21.84 27.89 8.83
C GLU A 721 21.21 28.16 7.46
N MET A 722 21.92 27.83 6.37
CA MET A 722 21.36 27.88 5.01
C MET A 722 21.80 26.65 4.21
N GLN A 723 20.87 26.06 3.47
CA GLN A 723 21.07 24.85 2.68
C GLN A 723 20.41 24.98 1.30
N GLU A 724 21.06 24.41 0.27
CA GLU A 724 20.55 24.36 -1.10
C GLU A 724 19.80 23.03 -1.28
N GLY A 725 18.50 23.10 -1.60
CA GLY A 725 17.63 21.97 -1.92
C GLY A 725 17.40 21.86 -3.44
N SER A 726 16.56 20.91 -3.87
CA SER A 726 16.21 20.73 -5.29
C SER A 726 15.55 21.97 -5.92
N ASP A 727 14.77 22.69 -5.11
CA ASP A 727 13.84 23.72 -5.60
C ASP A 727 14.34 25.16 -5.28
N GLY A 728 15.44 25.30 -4.53
CA GLY A 728 16.00 26.60 -4.15
C GLY A 728 16.90 26.58 -2.91
N LEU A 729 17.23 27.78 -2.43
CA LEU A 729 18.00 28.00 -1.20
C LEU A 729 17.04 28.22 -0.02
N TYR A 730 17.29 27.55 1.10
CA TYR A 730 16.46 27.60 2.31
C TYR A 730 17.27 28.07 3.52
N CYS A 731 16.60 28.76 4.44
CA CYS A 731 17.12 29.19 5.74
C CYS A 731 16.56 28.29 6.85
N ARG A 732 17.41 27.78 7.75
CA ARG A 732 16.97 27.22 9.04
C ARG A 732 16.80 28.36 10.03
N MET A 733 15.65 28.40 10.68
CA MET A 733 15.23 29.44 11.62
C MET A 733 14.51 28.78 12.79
N GLN A 734 14.52 29.43 13.95
CA GLN A 734 13.86 28.93 15.17
C GLN A 734 12.68 29.84 15.50
N ASP A 735 11.47 29.29 15.65
CA ASP A 735 10.29 30.09 15.96
C ASP A 735 10.42 30.73 17.36
N PRO A 736 10.30 32.07 17.49
CA PRO A 736 10.45 32.76 18.77
C PRO A 736 9.31 32.51 19.78
N LYS A 737 8.22 31.84 19.39
CA LYS A 737 7.05 31.55 20.24
C LYS A 737 7.11 30.18 20.91
N ASP A 738 7.65 29.15 20.24
CA ASP A 738 7.72 27.77 20.78
C ASP A 738 9.12 27.13 20.76
N GLY A 739 10.10 27.75 20.08
CA GLY A 739 11.48 27.27 20.01
C GLY A 739 11.72 26.14 19.00
N HIS A 740 10.77 25.80 18.13
CA HIS A 740 10.98 24.81 17.09
C HIS A 740 11.80 25.34 15.90
N ASP A 741 12.76 24.53 15.46
CA ASP A 741 13.51 24.76 14.22
C ASP A 741 12.67 24.40 12.99
N PHE A 742 12.59 25.30 12.02
CA PHE A 742 11.95 25.10 10.73
C PHE A 742 12.83 25.59 9.58
N TRP A 743 12.56 25.10 8.36
CA TRP A 743 13.21 25.54 7.13
C TRP A 743 12.25 26.35 6.28
N TRP A 744 12.69 27.51 5.79
CA TRP A 744 11.88 28.41 4.95
C TRP A 744 12.63 28.82 3.68
N PRO A 745 11.96 29.07 2.53
CA PRO A 745 12.62 29.57 1.34
C PRO A 745 13.32 30.91 1.60
N ALA A 746 14.61 31.01 1.26
CA ALA A 746 15.39 32.24 1.46
C ALA A 746 14.87 33.42 0.61
N SER A 747 14.05 33.15 -0.42
CA SER A 747 13.32 34.13 -1.21
C SER A 747 12.10 34.77 -0.51
N ARG A 748 11.70 34.25 0.67
CA ARG A 748 10.63 34.79 1.54
C ARG A 748 11.15 35.23 2.92
N CYS A 749 12.45 35.54 2.99
CA CYS A 749 13.12 36.07 4.17
C CYS A 749 13.59 37.50 3.86
N GLU A 750 12.84 38.53 4.25
CA GLU A 750 13.27 39.92 4.04
C GLU A 750 14.22 40.37 5.16
N GLY A 751 15.47 40.66 4.80
CA GLY A 751 16.46 41.18 5.73
C GLY A 751 16.26 42.67 5.99
N ARG A 752 15.90 43.03 7.23
CA ARG A 752 15.85 44.44 7.65
C ARG A 752 17.21 45.13 7.39
N LYS A 753 17.17 46.42 7.08
CA LYS A 753 18.33 47.29 7.35
C LYS A 753 18.47 47.41 8.86
N ALA A 754 19.64 47.08 9.39
CA ALA A 754 20.16 47.71 10.59
C ALA A 754 20.53 49.17 10.28
#